data_AF-A0A9Q0FJS2-F1
#
_entry.id   AF-A0A9Q0FJS2-F1
#
_cell.length_a   1.000
_cell.length_b   1.000
_cell.length_c   1.000
_cell.angle_alpha   90.00
_cell.angle_beta   90.00
_cell.angle_gamma   90.00
#
_symmetry.space_group_name_H-M   'P 1'
#
loop_
_entity.id
_entity.type
_entity.pdbx_description
1 polymer ?
#
loop_
_entity_poly.entity_id
_entity_poly.type
_entity_poly.pdbx_seq_one_letter_code
_entity_poly.pdbx_strand_id
1 'polypeptide(L)'
;MADADQPPTKDMESLTVTDASAADPGSSSSSAPATASAFQGMTLEERFSLVRSIGEECIQEEELLRLLEKKETPICYDGFEPSGRMHIAQGVMKTINVNKLTSAGCKMKMWIADWFAMLNNKMGGDLKKIKVVGEYLIEIWKAVGMDTKNVEFLWSSDEINSRSHEYWPLVMDIAAKNKLPRILRCVQIMGRSEQDELTAAQILYPCMQCADIFFLKADICQLGMDQRKVNVLAREYCDDIKRKNKPIILSHHMLPGLQQGQEKMSKSDPLSAIFMEDEETDVNLKIKKAYCPPQIVKGNPCLEYIQFIIFPWFNEFKVERKEQNGGEKIYKSFEELVADYESGGLHPGDLKPSLSKALNKILQPVRDHFKNDPKAKALLKQVKALPHWPNSSPPQPDGVSAIRLAAASPPSSSSTPATATAFQGMTLEERFSLVRSVGEECIQEEELLRLLEKKETPICYDGFEPSGRMHIAQGVMRTINANKLTSAGCKMKIWVADWCAMLNNKMGGDLKKIEVVGKYFIEIWKAVGMDTTNVEFLWSSNEIISRSHEYWPLVMDIAANYKLPKILGCAQIMGRSEQEELTAAQILYPCMQCADIFFLKADICQLGMDQRKVNVLAREYCDDIKRKNKPIILSHHMLPGLQQGQEKMSKSDPLSAIFMEDEEADVNLKIKKAYCPPQIVKGNPCLEYVQFIIFPWFNEFKVERKEQNGGEKIYKSFEELVADYESGGLHPGDLKPNLSKALNKILQPVRDHFKNDPKAKALLKQVKGFHIPNKTSTPMANADQRASPPSRHTESLTATETSHGAGSSSSSTSATSSTFQGMSLEERFSIVRSVGEECIQEEELLRLLEKKETPFCYDGFEPSGRMHIAQGVVKTINVNKLTSAGCKMKLWIADWFARLNNKMGGDLNKIKVVGEYLIEIWKAVGMDTTNVEFLWSSHEINSRAHEYWPRVMDIAAKNKLSRILRCVQIMGRSEQDELTAAQILYPCMQCADIFFLKADICQLGMDQRKVNVLAREYCDDIKRKNKPIILSHHMLPGLQQGQEKMSKSDPLSAIFMEDEEEDVNLKIKSAYCPPQIVKGNPCLEYIQFIIFPWFNEFKMEHKEQDGGEKIYKSFEELVSDYESGGLLPVDLKPSLSKALNKILQPVRDHFKNDPKAKALLEQVKSYRVTR
;
A
#
# COMPACT_ATOMS: atom_id res chain seq x y z
N MET A 1 -36.38 61.23 -10.43
CA MET A 1 -35.66 62.49 -10.69
C MET A 1 -34.23 62.13 -11.04
N ALA A 2 -33.68 62.29 -12.22
CA ALA A 2 -34.11 62.59 -13.60
C ALA A 2 -32.82 62.31 -14.42
N ASP A 3 -32.83 61.44 -15.43
CA ASP A 3 -33.00 61.74 -16.88
C ASP A 3 -32.00 62.77 -17.43
N ALA A 4 -31.39 62.67 -18.62
CA ALA A 4 -31.63 61.93 -19.87
C ALA A 4 -30.27 61.82 -20.66
N ASP A 5 -30.06 61.06 -21.73
CA ASP A 5 -30.70 61.18 -23.06
C ASP A 5 -30.45 59.96 -23.97
N GLN A 6 -31.48 59.58 -24.75
CA GLN A 6 -31.49 58.68 -25.94
C GLN A 6 -31.27 59.54 -27.24
N PRO A 7 -31.60 59.16 -28.52
CA PRO A 7 -32.13 57.92 -29.20
C PRO A 7 -31.47 57.69 -30.62
N PRO A 8 -32.08 57.09 -31.71
CA PRO A 8 -33.17 56.10 -31.90
C PRO A 8 -32.91 54.90 -32.89
N THR A 9 -33.75 53.85 -32.77
CA THR A 9 -34.45 52.98 -33.79
C THR A 9 -33.72 52.12 -34.85
N LYS A 10 -33.99 50.78 -34.90
CA LYS A 10 -34.94 50.09 -35.87
C LYS A 10 -34.91 48.53 -35.86
N ASP A 11 -36.12 47.96 -35.90
CA ASP A 11 -36.69 46.77 -36.60
C ASP A 11 -36.35 45.27 -36.27
N MET A 12 -37.46 44.54 -35.96
CA MET A 12 -37.94 43.19 -36.39
C MET A 12 -37.09 41.93 -36.10
N GLU A 13 -37.61 40.75 -35.74
CA GLU A 13 -38.96 40.18 -35.56
C GLU A 13 -38.81 38.86 -34.76
N SER A 14 -39.71 38.55 -33.82
CA SER A 14 -39.83 37.21 -33.22
C SER A 14 -41.29 36.76 -33.26
N LEU A 15 -41.52 35.56 -33.80
CA LEU A 15 -42.85 34.94 -33.92
C LEU A 15 -42.98 33.79 -32.93
N THR A 16 -44.08 33.86 -32.18
CA THR A 16 -44.63 32.93 -31.19
C THR A 16 -45.87 32.25 -31.77
N VAL A 17 -46.25 31.05 -31.28
CA VAL A 17 -47.63 30.49 -31.28
C VAL A 17 -47.66 29.47 -30.12
N THR A 18 -48.11 29.80 -28.90
CA THR A 18 -49.46 29.87 -28.29
C THR A 18 -50.13 28.53 -27.95
N ASP A 19 -50.52 28.46 -26.67
CA ASP A 19 -51.22 27.44 -25.89
C ASP A 19 -52.75 27.54 -26.01
N ALA A 20 -53.49 26.44 -25.78
CA ALA A 20 -54.87 26.45 -25.24
C ALA A 20 -55.41 25.04 -24.82
N SER A 21 -55.44 24.82 -23.50
CA SER A 21 -56.54 24.27 -22.64
C SER A 21 -57.28 22.94 -22.90
N ALA A 22 -57.09 22.01 -21.93
CA ALA A 22 -58.06 21.37 -21.01
C ALA A 22 -59.26 20.52 -21.48
N ALA A 23 -59.30 19.25 -21.02
CA ALA A 23 -60.47 18.56 -20.45
C ALA A 23 -60.07 17.28 -19.67
N ASP A 24 -60.65 17.08 -18.47
CA ASP A 24 -60.74 15.84 -17.67
C ASP A 24 -62.24 15.73 -17.26
N PRO A 25 -62.88 14.53 -17.12
CA PRO A 25 -62.73 13.70 -15.91
C PRO A 25 -62.87 12.16 -16.08
N GLY A 26 -62.06 11.39 -15.34
CA GLY A 26 -62.56 10.34 -14.43
C GLY A 26 -62.51 8.85 -14.85
N SER A 27 -61.69 8.04 -14.15
CA SER A 27 -62.12 6.99 -13.20
C SER A 27 -60.99 5.99 -12.88
N SER A 28 -61.05 5.45 -11.67
CA SER A 28 -60.06 4.64 -10.96
C SER A 28 -59.80 3.23 -11.52
N SER A 29 -58.54 2.78 -11.55
CA SER A 29 -58.15 1.44 -11.08
C SER A 29 -56.62 1.27 -10.94
N SER A 30 -56.23 0.62 -9.86
CA SER A 30 -54.88 0.23 -9.42
C SER A 30 -54.09 -0.67 -10.38
N SER A 31 -52.79 -0.43 -10.58
CA SER A 31 -51.69 -1.42 -10.41
C SER A 31 -50.32 -0.95 -10.97
N ALA A 32 -49.30 -0.94 -10.09
CA ALA A 32 -47.84 -1.03 -10.31
C ALA A 32 -47.08 0.02 -11.18
N PRO A 33 -45.88 0.48 -10.77
CA PRO A 33 -45.13 1.49 -11.52
C PRO A 33 -44.41 0.87 -12.73
N ALA A 34 -44.86 1.24 -13.92
CA ALA A 34 -44.17 0.98 -15.18
C ALA A 34 -43.12 2.08 -15.44
N THR A 35 -41.84 1.72 -15.44
CA THR A 35 -40.77 2.56 -16.00
C THR A 35 -40.71 2.37 -17.51
N ALA A 36 -41.17 3.37 -18.28
CA ALA A 36 -41.14 3.38 -19.73
C ALA A 36 -39.68 3.50 -20.26
N SER A 37 -39.29 2.63 -21.21
CA SER A 37 -37.93 2.57 -21.76
C SER A 37 -37.75 3.38 -23.05
N ALA A 38 -36.57 3.97 -23.21
CA ALA A 38 -36.30 5.07 -24.14
C ALA A 38 -36.07 4.67 -25.62
N PHE A 39 -36.23 3.40 -26.01
CA PHE A 39 -35.99 2.93 -27.39
C PHE A 39 -37.28 2.49 -28.12
N GLN A 40 -38.46 2.79 -27.57
CA GLN A 40 -39.76 2.47 -28.17
C GLN A 40 -39.87 3.08 -29.58
N GLY A 41 -39.56 2.28 -30.61
CA GLY A 41 -39.63 2.68 -32.02
C GLY A 41 -38.74 1.89 -32.97
N MET A 42 -37.62 1.32 -32.51
CA MET A 42 -36.74 0.50 -33.38
C MET A 42 -37.08 -0.99 -33.29
N THR A 43 -37.07 -1.69 -34.42
CA THR A 43 -37.10 -3.16 -34.45
C THR A 43 -35.78 -3.75 -33.95
N LEU A 44 -35.78 -5.04 -33.61
CA LEU A 44 -34.55 -5.73 -33.20
C LEU A 44 -33.49 -5.68 -34.31
N GLU A 45 -33.90 -5.82 -35.56
CA GLU A 45 -33.04 -5.77 -36.75
C GLU A 45 -32.44 -4.38 -36.97
N GLU A 46 -33.24 -3.32 -36.79
CA GLU A 46 -32.76 -1.93 -36.87
C GLU A 46 -31.76 -1.64 -35.76
N ARG A 47 -32.08 -2.07 -34.53
CA ARG A 47 -31.20 -1.94 -33.36
C ARG A 47 -29.88 -2.68 -33.56
N PHE A 48 -29.95 -3.92 -34.05
CA PHE A 48 -28.76 -4.72 -34.36
C PHE A 48 -27.92 -4.06 -35.44
N SER A 49 -28.53 -3.61 -36.55
CA SER A 49 -27.83 -2.95 -37.64
C SER A 49 -27.15 -1.67 -37.19
N LEU A 50 -27.82 -0.88 -36.34
CA LEU A 50 -27.26 0.35 -35.76
C LEU A 50 -26.04 0.07 -34.90
N VAL A 51 -26.12 -0.88 -33.96
CA VAL A 51 -25.00 -1.24 -33.08
C VAL A 51 -23.87 -1.88 -33.87
N ARG A 52 -24.18 -2.79 -34.80
CA ARG A 52 -23.20 -3.48 -35.64
C ARG A 52 -22.42 -2.52 -36.54
N SER A 53 -23.05 -1.42 -36.98
CA SER A 53 -22.41 -0.39 -37.82
C SER A 53 -21.23 0.34 -37.15
N ILE A 54 -21.07 0.21 -35.83
CA ILE A 54 -20.00 0.85 -35.05
C ILE A 54 -18.69 0.09 -35.16
N GLY A 55 -18.77 -1.25 -35.19
CA GLY A 55 -17.61 -2.12 -35.18
C GLY A 55 -17.08 -2.36 -36.60
N GLU A 56 -15.78 -2.25 -36.78
CA GLU A 56 -15.11 -2.89 -37.92
C GLU A 56 -15.22 -4.42 -37.77
N GLU A 57 -15.08 -4.91 -36.53
CA GLU A 57 -15.20 -6.32 -36.18
C GLU A 57 -16.17 -6.51 -35.00
N CYS A 58 -16.97 -7.58 -35.06
CA CYS A 58 -17.86 -8.02 -33.99
C CYS A 58 -17.63 -9.50 -33.66
N ILE A 59 -17.25 -9.79 -32.40
CA ILE A 59 -17.04 -11.16 -31.89
C ILE A 59 -18.04 -11.40 -30.73
N GLN A 60 -19.17 -12.09 -30.93
CA GLN A 60 -19.71 -12.62 -32.20
C GLN A 60 -21.06 -11.98 -32.52
N GLU A 61 -21.40 -11.86 -33.79
CA GLU A 61 -22.64 -11.20 -34.25
C GLU A 61 -23.91 -11.90 -33.73
N GLU A 62 -23.92 -13.24 -33.66
CA GLU A 62 -25.07 -13.98 -33.12
C GLU A 62 -25.24 -13.78 -31.61
N GLU A 63 -24.13 -13.59 -30.89
CA GLU A 63 -24.15 -13.26 -29.46
C GLU A 63 -24.68 -11.84 -29.24
N LEU A 64 -24.32 -10.89 -30.12
CA LEU A 64 -24.83 -9.52 -30.09
C LEU A 64 -26.34 -9.48 -30.36
N LEU A 65 -26.83 -10.17 -31.39
CA LEU A 65 -28.26 -10.23 -31.69
C LEU A 65 -29.06 -10.80 -30.51
N ARG A 66 -28.60 -11.91 -29.93
CA ARG A 66 -29.21 -12.51 -28.73
C ARG A 66 -29.13 -11.61 -27.51
N LEU A 67 -28.06 -10.84 -27.35
CA LEU A 67 -27.92 -9.89 -26.24
C LEU A 67 -28.96 -8.78 -26.37
N LEU A 68 -29.12 -8.20 -27.57
CA LEU A 68 -30.08 -7.13 -27.83
C LEU A 68 -31.53 -7.62 -27.73
N GLU A 69 -31.80 -8.88 -28.06
CA GLU A 69 -33.10 -9.50 -27.86
C GLU A 69 -33.43 -9.69 -26.36
N LYS A 70 -32.46 -10.17 -25.57
CA LYS A 70 -32.71 -10.62 -24.19
C LYS A 70 -32.47 -9.56 -23.12
N LYS A 71 -31.58 -8.61 -23.38
CA LYS A 71 -31.19 -7.58 -22.41
C LYS A 71 -31.65 -6.24 -22.93
N GLU A 72 -32.63 -5.68 -22.24
CA GLU A 72 -33.21 -4.37 -22.58
C GLU A 72 -32.14 -3.27 -22.60
N THR A 73 -31.28 -3.25 -21.56
CA THR A 73 -30.21 -2.25 -21.41
C THR A 73 -28.83 -2.90 -21.28
N PRO A 74 -28.16 -3.24 -22.39
CA PRO A 74 -26.78 -3.72 -22.37
C PRO A 74 -25.81 -2.65 -21.89
N ILE A 75 -24.75 -3.08 -21.20
CA ILE A 75 -23.67 -2.24 -20.69
C ILE A 75 -22.50 -2.32 -21.66
N CYS A 76 -22.16 -1.19 -22.27
CA CYS A 76 -20.99 -1.00 -23.09
C CYS A 76 -19.90 -0.30 -22.26
N TYR A 77 -18.62 -0.53 -22.57
CA TYR A 77 -17.55 0.28 -22.00
C TYR A 77 -16.42 0.56 -22.99
N ASP A 78 -15.72 1.67 -22.76
CA ASP A 78 -14.44 2.00 -23.39
C ASP A 78 -13.53 2.72 -22.37
N GLY A 79 -12.23 2.49 -22.47
CA GLY A 79 -11.23 2.96 -21.51
C GLY A 79 -10.23 3.93 -22.13
N PHE A 80 -9.91 5.01 -21.41
CA PHE A 80 -9.04 6.08 -21.90
C PHE A 80 -7.95 6.42 -20.90
N GLU A 81 -6.69 6.27 -21.30
CA GLU A 81 -5.54 6.78 -20.54
C GLU A 81 -5.49 8.33 -20.64
N PRO A 82 -5.61 9.07 -19.51
CA PRO A 82 -5.44 10.52 -19.52
C PRO A 82 -3.97 10.90 -19.72
N SER A 83 -3.59 11.02 -20.99
CA SER A 83 -2.20 11.03 -21.45
C SER A 83 -1.81 12.27 -22.26
N GLY A 84 -2.68 13.27 -22.32
CA GLY A 84 -2.41 14.56 -22.97
C GLY A 84 -3.68 15.12 -23.62
N ARG A 85 -3.49 16.02 -24.60
CA ARG A 85 -4.57 16.58 -25.40
C ARG A 85 -5.40 15.47 -26.06
N MET A 86 -6.71 15.66 -26.12
CA MET A 86 -7.61 14.69 -26.76
C MET A 86 -7.57 14.88 -28.26
N HIS A 87 -7.39 13.80 -28.99
CA HIS A 87 -7.41 13.84 -30.44
C HIS A 87 -8.80 13.48 -31.00
N ILE A 88 -9.07 13.83 -32.25
CA ILE A 88 -10.44 13.82 -32.80
C ILE A 88 -11.14 12.46 -32.77
N ALA A 89 -10.41 11.35 -32.95
CA ALA A 89 -11.00 10.01 -32.80
C ALA A 89 -11.48 9.72 -31.36
N GLN A 90 -10.75 10.18 -30.34
CA GLN A 90 -11.14 10.04 -28.93
C GLN A 90 -12.35 10.91 -28.58
N GLY A 91 -12.54 12.05 -29.26
CA GLY A 91 -13.66 12.96 -29.00
C GLY A 91 -14.85 12.73 -29.91
N VAL A 92 -14.77 13.17 -31.17
CA VAL A 92 -15.89 13.18 -32.12
C VAL A 92 -16.32 11.77 -32.52
N MET A 93 -15.39 10.94 -33.03
CA MET A 93 -15.73 9.58 -33.48
C MET A 93 -16.27 8.74 -32.32
N LYS A 94 -15.67 8.88 -31.13
CA LYS A 94 -16.19 8.23 -29.93
C LYS A 94 -17.59 8.70 -29.57
N THR A 95 -17.86 10.01 -29.66
CA THR A 95 -19.19 10.57 -29.40
C THR A 95 -20.25 10.04 -30.36
N ILE A 96 -19.93 9.97 -31.66
CA ILE A 96 -20.82 9.34 -32.68
C ILE A 96 -21.16 7.91 -32.26
N ASN A 97 -20.14 7.10 -31.93
CA ASN A 97 -20.34 5.70 -31.56
C ASN A 97 -21.14 5.55 -30.26
N VAL A 98 -20.83 6.36 -29.25
CA VAL A 98 -21.57 6.34 -27.96
C VAL A 98 -23.02 6.75 -28.17
N ASN A 99 -23.30 7.80 -28.94
CA ASN A 99 -24.67 8.24 -29.22
C ASN A 99 -25.48 7.17 -29.99
N LYS A 100 -24.84 6.44 -30.92
CA LYS A 100 -25.47 5.28 -31.57
C LYS A 100 -25.81 4.17 -30.57
N LEU A 101 -24.90 3.84 -29.64
CA LEU A 101 -25.18 2.84 -28.59
C LEU A 101 -26.30 3.29 -27.66
N THR A 102 -26.27 4.53 -27.18
CA THR A 102 -27.27 5.03 -26.22
C THR A 102 -28.64 5.16 -26.86
N SER A 103 -28.72 5.58 -28.13
CA SER A 103 -29.97 5.57 -28.90
C SER A 103 -30.50 4.15 -29.17
N ALA A 104 -29.61 3.16 -29.28
CA ALA A 104 -29.97 1.73 -29.30
C ALA A 104 -30.29 1.15 -27.90
N GLY A 105 -30.48 2.00 -26.88
CA GLY A 105 -30.87 1.59 -25.52
C GLY A 105 -29.74 0.99 -24.68
N CYS A 106 -28.48 1.13 -25.08
CA CYS A 106 -27.33 0.71 -24.25
C CYS A 106 -26.98 1.78 -23.21
N LYS A 107 -26.42 1.34 -22.08
CA LYS A 107 -25.70 2.19 -21.14
C LYS A 107 -24.22 2.16 -21.48
N MET A 108 -23.56 3.31 -21.46
CA MET A 108 -22.14 3.43 -21.74
C MET A 108 -21.36 3.77 -20.47
N LYS A 109 -20.30 3.02 -20.19
CA LYS A 109 -19.33 3.34 -19.14
C LYS A 109 -18.05 3.87 -19.77
N MET A 110 -17.77 5.14 -19.52
CA MET A 110 -16.53 5.81 -19.92
C MET A 110 -15.51 5.65 -18.81
N TRP A 111 -14.56 4.73 -18.99
CA TRP A 111 -13.57 4.38 -17.99
C TRP A 111 -12.35 5.29 -18.09
N ILE A 112 -12.23 6.23 -17.15
CA ILE A 112 -11.10 7.14 -17.02
C ILE A 112 -9.96 6.38 -16.34
N ALA A 113 -9.09 5.81 -17.17
CA ALA A 113 -8.09 4.84 -16.81
C ALA A 113 -6.83 5.52 -16.23
N ASP A 114 -7.00 6.23 -15.12
CA ASP A 114 -5.96 7.04 -14.46
C ASP A 114 -4.85 6.22 -13.82
N TRP A 115 -5.15 5.11 -13.16
CA TRP A 115 -4.12 4.16 -12.71
C TRP A 115 -3.39 3.51 -13.87
N PHE A 116 -4.10 3.19 -14.96
CA PHE A 116 -3.50 2.62 -16.16
C PHE A 116 -2.54 3.61 -16.83
N ALA A 117 -2.93 4.87 -16.96
CA ALA A 117 -2.04 5.94 -17.44
C ALA A 117 -0.79 6.07 -16.55
N MET A 118 -0.92 5.95 -15.23
CA MET A 118 0.20 5.95 -14.30
C MET A 118 1.11 4.74 -14.50
N LEU A 119 0.55 3.52 -14.62
CA LEU A 119 1.29 2.28 -14.88
C LEU A 119 2.03 2.29 -16.22
N ASN A 120 1.49 2.97 -17.23
CA ASN A 120 2.13 3.18 -18.53
C ASN A 120 2.99 4.47 -18.58
N ASN A 121 3.33 5.02 -17.40
CA ASN A 121 4.20 6.18 -17.19
C ASN A 121 3.76 7.47 -17.91
N LYS A 122 2.47 7.63 -18.23
CA LYS A 122 1.94 8.87 -18.82
C LYS A 122 2.07 10.03 -17.83
N MET A 123 2.34 11.23 -18.34
CA MET A 123 2.60 12.42 -17.52
C MET A 123 3.72 12.25 -16.48
N GLY A 124 4.68 11.35 -16.74
CA GLY A 124 5.76 10.99 -15.81
C GLY A 124 5.30 10.19 -14.59
N GLY A 125 4.15 9.50 -14.70
CA GLY A 125 3.55 8.74 -13.60
C GLY A 125 2.87 9.63 -12.54
N ASP A 126 2.71 10.92 -12.79
CA ASP A 126 2.10 11.87 -11.84
C ASP A 126 0.57 11.81 -11.90
N LEU A 127 -0.02 11.09 -10.94
CA LEU A 127 -1.47 10.89 -10.87
C LEU A 127 -2.26 12.20 -10.78
N LYS A 128 -1.72 13.28 -10.21
CA LYS A 128 -2.42 14.57 -10.15
C LYS A 128 -2.57 15.18 -11.52
N LYS A 129 -1.50 15.14 -12.33
CA LYS A 129 -1.55 15.61 -13.73
C LYS A 129 -2.50 14.76 -14.56
N ILE A 130 -2.48 13.44 -14.35
CA ILE A 130 -3.39 12.49 -15.01
C ILE A 130 -4.85 12.81 -14.66
N LYS A 131 -5.17 13.07 -13.39
CA LYS A 131 -6.53 13.49 -12.97
C LYS A 131 -6.96 14.79 -13.65
N VAL A 132 -6.10 15.81 -13.71
CA VAL A 132 -6.40 17.07 -14.43
C VAL A 132 -6.70 16.81 -15.91
N VAL A 133 -5.90 15.97 -16.57
CA VAL A 133 -6.15 15.59 -17.96
C VAL A 133 -7.48 14.84 -18.07
N GLY A 134 -7.79 13.92 -17.16
CA GLY A 134 -9.04 13.16 -17.17
C GLY A 134 -10.29 14.05 -17.05
N GLU A 135 -10.25 15.06 -16.18
CA GLU A 135 -11.32 16.06 -16.08
C GLU A 135 -11.48 16.85 -17.38
N TYR A 136 -10.36 17.27 -17.99
CA TYR A 136 -10.36 17.92 -19.30
C TYR A 136 -10.98 17.02 -20.39
N LEU A 137 -10.72 15.70 -20.38
CA LEU A 137 -11.34 14.77 -21.33
C LEU A 137 -12.86 14.70 -21.15
N ILE A 138 -13.33 14.63 -19.90
CA ILE A 138 -14.76 14.61 -19.56
C ILE A 138 -15.47 15.87 -20.09
N GLU A 139 -14.87 17.04 -19.90
CA GLU A 139 -15.44 18.30 -20.39
C GLU A 139 -15.52 18.36 -21.92
N ILE A 140 -14.56 17.77 -22.64
CA ILE A 140 -14.64 17.66 -24.11
C ILE A 140 -15.81 16.79 -24.55
N TRP A 141 -16.00 15.60 -23.96
CA TRP A 141 -17.09 14.71 -24.36
C TRP A 141 -18.45 15.34 -24.13
N LYS A 142 -18.63 16.07 -23.02
CA LYS A 142 -19.84 16.86 -22.79
C LYS A 142 -20.02 17.94 -23.85
N ALA A 143 -18.98 18.72 -24.12
CA ALA A 143 -19.05 19.88 -25.01
C ALA A 143 -19.29 19.52 -26.47
N VAL A 144 -18.74 18.40 -26.95
CA VAL A 144 -18.91 17.95 -28.34
C VAL A 144 -20.31 17.40 -28.61
N GLY A 145 -21.10 17.07 -27.58
CA GLY A 145 -22.48 16.61 -27.73
C GLY A 145 -22.69 15.11 -27.48
N MET A 146 -21.90 14.52 -26.58
CA MET A 146 -22.20 13.17 -26.09
C MET A 146 -23.46 13.19 -25.22
N ASP A 147 -24.40 12.29 -25.51
CA ASP A 147 -25.62 12.15 -24.71
C ASP A 147 -25.28 11.56 -23.34
N THR A 148 -25.13 12.43 -22.34
CA THR A 148 -24.73 12.02 -20.99
C THR A 148 -25.83 11.31 -20.21
N LYS A 149 -27.07 11.24 -20.70
CA LYS A 149 -28.19 10.64 -19.95
C LYS A 149 -27.96 9.17 -19.64
N ASN A 150 -27.35 8.44 -20.58
CA ASN A 150 -27.05 7.01 -20.48
C ASN A 150 -25.55 6.72 -20.41
N VAL A 151 -24.73 7.73 -20.07
CA VAL A 151 -23.27 7.62 -19.99
C VAL A 151 -22.81 7.85 -18.55
N GLU A 152 -22.02 6.92 -18.03
CA GLU A 152 -21.37 7.01 -16.71
C GLU A 152 -19.86 7.23 -16.89
N PHE A 153 -19.34 8.35 -16.37
CA PHE A 153 -17.88 8.58 -16.30
C PHE A 153 -17.35 8.00 -14.98
N LEU A 154 -16.51 6.99 -15.08
CA LEU A 154 -16.01 6.22 -13.95
C LEU A 154 -14.48 6.29 -13.89
N TRP A 155 -13.93 6.64 -12.74
CA TRP A 155 -12.48 6.72 -12.54
C TRP A 155 -11.91 5.40 -12.07
N SER A 156 -10.86 4.92 -12.73
CA SER A 156 -10.31 3.59 -12.44
C SER A 156 -9.82 3.47 -11.00
N SER A 157 -9.10 4.48 -10.51
CA SER A 157 -8.64 4.50 -9.12
C SER A 157 -9.80 4.43 -8.12
N ASP A 158 -10.88 5.16 -8.37
CA ASP A 158 -11.93 5.37 -7.37
C ASP A 158 -12.83 4.13 -7.30
N GLU A 159 -13.21 3.60 -8.46
CA GLU A 159 -14.02 2.39 -8.56
C GLU A 159 -13.26 1.16 -8.05
N ILE A 160 -12.00 0.97 -8.46
CA ILE A 160 -11.20 -0.19 -8.00
C ILE A 160 -10.98 -0.11 -6.50
N ASN A 161 -10.69 1.06 -5.91
CA ASN A 161 -10.53 1.18 -4.47
C ASN A 161 -11.81 0.85 -3.70
N SER A 162 -12.95 1.36 -4.17
CA SER A 162 -14.26 1.15 -3.51
C SER A 162 -14.65 -0.33 -3.42
N ARG A 163 -14.20 -1.15 -4.39
CA ARG A 163 -14.51 -2.58 -4.51
C ARG A 163 -13.23 -3.41 -4.72
N SER A 164 -12.17 -3.06 -4.00
CA SER A 164 -10.83 -3.68 -4.13
C SER A 164 -10.83 -5.19 -3.84
N HIS A 165 -11.68 -5.62 -2.91
CA HIS A 165 -11.92 -7.02 -2.57
C HIS A 165 -12.57 -7.84 -3.70
N GLU A 166 -13.24 -7.20 -4.66
CA GLU A 166 -13.79 -7.84 -5.87
C GLU A 166 -12.73 -7.82 -6.99
N TYR A 167 -12.07 -6.68 -7.18
CA TYR A 167 -11.19 -6.42 -8.32
C TYR A 167 -9.87 -7.19 -8.26
N TRP A 168 -9.11 -7.07 -7.17
CA TRP A 168 -7.75 -7.62 -7.14
C TRP A 168 -7.71 -9.16 -7.17
N PRO A 169 -8.62 -9.90 -6.52
CA PRO A 169 -8.69 -11.35 -6.69
C PRO A 169 -8.91 -11.76 -8.15
N LEU A 170 -9.73 -11.02 -8.89
CA LEU A 170 -9.98 -11.26 -10.32
C LEU A 170 -8.71 -11.00 -11.15
N VAL A 171 -7.98 -9.91 -10.91
CA VAL A 171 -6.69 -9.63 -11.57
C VAL A 171 -5.69 -10.77 -11.33
N MET A 172 -5.58 -11.23 -10.08
CA MET A 172 -4.66 -12.31 -9.70
C MET A 172 -5.06 -13.65 -10.33
N ASP A 173 -6.36 -13.96 -10.43
CA ASP A 173 -6.83 -15.19 -11.07
C ASP A 173 -6.58 -15.19 -12.58
N ILE A 174 -6.80 -14.06 -13.25
CA ILE A 174 -6.46 -13.87 -14.67
C ILE A 174 -4.95 -14.08 -14.89
N ALA A 175 -4.12 -13.46 -14.05
CA ALA A 175 -2.67 -13.61 -14.12
C ALA A 175 -2.22 -15.06 -13.87
N ALA A 176 -2.84 -15.76 -12.91
CA ALA A 176 -2.50 -17.14 -12.57
C ALA A 176 -2.86 -18.15 -13.67
N LYS A 177 -3.95 -17.91 -14.41
CA LYS A 177 -4.42 -18.81 -15.48
C LYS A 177 -3.74 -18.60 -16.82
N ASN A 178 -3.00 -17.50 -16.99
CA ASN A 178 -2.36 -17.14 -18.25
C ASN A 178 -0.84 -17.24 -18.17
N LYS A 179 -0.23 -17.82 -19.22
CA LYS A 179 1.23 -17.87 -19.33
C LYS A 179 1.77 -16.49 -19.68
N LEU A 180 2.96 -16.14 -19.17
CA LEU A 180 3.59 -14.85 -19.43
C LEU A 180 3.66 -14.45 -20.92
N PRO A 181 4.03 -15.33 -21.88
CA PRO A 181 4.00 -14.97 -23.31
C PRO A 181 2.62 -14.54 -23.82
N ARG A 182 1.53 -15.09 -23.26
CA ARG A 182 0.17 -14.69 -23.62
C ARG A 182 -0.15 -13.28 -23.15
N ILE A 183 0.34 -12.91 -21.96
CA ILE A 183 0.21 -11.55 -21.40
C ILE A 183 1.09 -10.56 -22.18
N LEU A 184 2.33 -10.94 -22.50
CA LEU A 184 3.24 -10.12 -23.30
C LEU A 184 2.65 -9.78 -24.68
N ARG A 185 1.96 -10.72 -25.34
CA ARG A 185 1.26 -10.42 -26.60
C ARG A 185 0.23 -9.30 -26.49
N CYS A 186 -0.31 -9.04 -25.31
CA CYS A 186 -1.27 -7.96 -25.07
C CYS A 186 -0.61 -6.59 -24.84
N VAL A 187 0.72 -6.46 -24.74
CA VAL A 187 1.33 -5.17 -24.38
C VAL A 187 1.12 -4.08 -25.44
N GLN A 188 0.77 -4.47 -26.67
CA GLN A 188 0.39 -3.55 -27.74
C GLN A 188 -0.82 -2.66 -27.39
N ILE A 189 -1.70 -3.09 -26.48
CA ILE A 189 -2.84 -2.29 -26.02
C ILE A 189 -2.41 -0.97 -25.37
N MET A 190 -1.18 -0.92 -24.82
CA MET A 190 -0.62 0.27 -24.18
C MET A 190 0.39 1.00 -25.09
N GLY A 191 0.46 0.63 -26.38
CA GLY A 191 1.37 1.20 -27.38
C GLY A 191 2.82 0.75 -27.22
N ARG A 192 3.04 -0.48 -26.73
CA ARG A 192 4.37 -1.08 -26.51
C ARG A 192 4.56 -2.32 -27.37
N SER A 193 5.81 -2.71 -27.59
CA SER A 193 6.16 -3.96 -28.25
C SER A 193 6.57 -5.05 -27.25
N GLU A 194 6.48 -6.32 -27.66
CA GLU A 194 6.98 -7.46 -26.88
C GLU A 194 8.50 -7.43 -26.69
N GLN A 195 9.23 -6.71 -27.56
CA GLN A 195 10.67 -6.52 -27.48
C GLN A 195 11.09 -5.30 -26.66
N ASP A 196 10.15 -4.46 -26.22
CA ASP A 196 10.48 -3.30 -25.38
C ASP A 196 10.96 -3.77 -24.00
N GLU A 197 11.76 -2.96 -23.32
CA GLU A 197 12.04 -3.17 -21.89
C GLU A 197 10.78 -2.82 -21.08
N LEU A 198 10.08 -3.84 -20.61
CA LEU A 198 8.83 -3.70 -19.87
C LEU A 198 9.06 -3.74 -18.36
N THR A 199 8.44 -2.80 -17.66
CA THR A 199 8.33 -2.85 -16.19
C THR A 199 7.30 -3.90 -15.76
N ALA A 200 7.40 -4.41 -14.53
CA ALA A 200 6.39 -5.34 -13.99
C ALA A 200 4.97 -4.75 -13.99
N ALA A 201 4.84 -3.43 -13.81
CA ALA A 201 3.59 -2.70 -13.95
C ALA A 201 2.94 -2.87 -15.35
N GLN A 202 3.76 -2.86 -16.40
CA GLN A 202 3.31 -3.04 -17.79
C GLN A 202 3.00 -4.50 -18.12
N ILE A 203 3.53 -5.46 -17.36
CA ILE A 203 3.11 -6.87 -17.44
C ILE A 203 1.78 -7.08 -16.71
N LEU A 204 1.54 -6.37 -15.61
CA LEU A 204 0.28 -6.45 -14.84
C LEU A 204 -0.88 -5.74 -15.54
N TYR A 205 -0.61 -4.68 -16.30
CA TYR A 205 -1.61 -3.85 -16.97
C TYR A 205 -2.62 -4.67 -17.80
N PRO A 206 -2.23 -5.60 -18.70
CA PRO A 206 -3.20 -6.39 -19.46
C PRO A 206 -4.10 -7.27 -18.59
N CYS A 207 -3.60 -7.77 -17.45
CA CYS A 207 -4.41 -8.53 -16.49
C CYS A 207 -5.46 -7.62 -15.83
N MET A 208 -5.09 -6.39 -15.49
CA MET A 208 -6.01 -5.39 -14.94
C MET A 208 -7.09 -4.99 -15.95
N GLN A 209 -6.72 -4.69 -17.20
CA GLN A 209 -7.71 -4.33 -18.21
C GLN A 209 -8.64 -5.51 -18.56
N CYS A 210 -8.14 -6.74 -18.50
CA CYS A 210 -8.98 -7.93 -18.62
C CYS A 210 -9.97 -8.06 -17.44
N ALA A 211 -9.55 -7.69 -16.21
CA ALA A 211 -10.41 -7.69 -15.03
C ALA A 211 -11.51 -6.61 -15.13
N ASP A 212 -11.20 -5.44 -15.69
CA ASP A 212 -12.15 -4.33 -15.87
C ASP A 212 -13.43 -4.78 -16.57
N ILE A 213 -13.31 -5.63 -17.60
CA ILE A 213 -14.45 -6.13 -18.39
C ILE A 213 -15.50 -6.79 -17.49
N PHE A 214 -15.06 -7.61 -16.54
CA PHE A 214 -15.96 -8.30 -15.61
C PHE A 214 -16.38 -7.41 -14.45
N PHE A 215 -15.46 -6.61 -13.93
CA PHE A 215 -15.68 -5.70 -12.80
C PHE A 215 -16.70 -4.59 -13.12
N LEU A 216 -16.65 -4.06 -14.35
CA LEU A 216 -17.62 -3.10 -14.87
C LEU A 216 -18.91 -3.76 -15.33
N LYS A 217 -18.94 -5.11 -15.37
CA LYS A 217 -20.05 -5.92 -15.87
C LYS A 217 -20.42 -5.56 -17.31
N ALA A 218 -19.40 -5.32 -18.14
CA ALA A 218 -19.60 -4.99 -19.54
C ALA A 218 -20.15 -6.20 -20.30
N ASP A 219 -21.22 -5.98 -21.05
CA ASP A 219 -21.71 -6.96 -22.04
C ASP A 219 -21.02 -6.73 -23.38
N ILE A 220 -20.70 -5.47 -23.73
CA ILE A 220 -20.04 -5.09 -24.99
C ILE A 220 -18.75 -4.32 -24.68
N CYS A 221 -17.60 -4.86 -25.09
CA CYS A 221 -16.32 -4.16 -25.11
C CYS A 221 -16.23 -3.32 -26.39
N GLN A 222 -16.50 -2.01 -26.30
CA GLN A 222 -16.50 -1.09 -27.45
C GLN A 222 -15.21 -0.27 -27.51
N LEU A 223 -14.08 -0.94 -27.76
CA LEU A 223 -12.75 -0.33 -27.83
C LEU A 223 -12.19 -0.34 -29.26
N GLY A 224 -11.01 0.23 -29.50
CA GLY A 224 -10.37 0.24 -30.81
C GLY A 224 -9.84 -1.14 -31.21
N MET A 225 -9.58 -1.37 -32.50
CA MET A 225 -8.98 -2.63 -32.98
C MET A 225 -7.63 -2.96 -32.31
N ASP A 226 -6.88 -1.95 -31.85
CA ASP A 226 -5.63 -2.14 -31.11
C ASP A 226 -5.83 -2.76 -29.71
N GLN A 227 -7.03 -2.66 -29.14
CA GLN A 227 -7.40 -3.26 -27.86
C GLN A 227 -7.90 -4.72 -27.99
N ARG A 228 -8.01 -5.24 -29.21
CA ARG A 228 -8.60 -6.57 -29.50
C ARG A 228 -7.96 -7.70 -28.70
N LYS A 229 -6.64 -7.70 -28.52
CA LYS A 229 -5.91 -8.83 -27.90
C LYS A 229 -6.28 -9.07 -26.43
N VAL A 230 -6.53 -8.01 -25.65
CA VAL A 230 -6.97 -8.14 -24.25
C VAL A 230 -8.47 -8.46 -24.16
N ASN A 231 -9.28 -7.98 -25.11
CA ASN A 231 -10.68 -8.36 -25.19
C ASN A 231 -10.84 -9.87 -25.51
N VAL A 232 -10.00 -10.40 -26.41
CA VAL A 232 -9.94 -11.85 -26.67
C VAL A 232 -9.43 -12.62 -25.44
N LEU A 233 -8.45 -12.07 -24.71
CA LEU A 233 -8.00 -12.65 -23.43
C LEU A 233 -9.16 -12.81 -22.44
N ALA A 234 -10.07 -11.85 -22.36
CA ALA A 234 -11.25 -11.95 -21.50
C ALA A 234 -12.23 -13.05 -21.96
N ARG A 235 -12.37 -13.26 -23.27
CA ARG A 235 -13.18 -14.38 -23.81
C ARG A 235 -12.55 -15.74 -23.53
N GLU A 236 -11.22 -15.86 -23.68
CA GLU A 236 -10.44 -17.05 -23.30
C GLU A 236 -10.57 -17.33 -21.80
N TYR A 237 -10.45 -16.29 -20.97
CA TYR A 237 -10.64 -16.41 -19.52
C TYR A 237 -12.05 -16.90 -19.16
N CYS A 238 -13.09 -16.48 -19.89
CA CYS A 238 -14.44 -17.02 -19.70
C CYS A 238 -14.51 -18.52 -19.94
N ASP A 239 -13.75 -19.05 -20.92
CA ASP A 239 -13.66 -20.50 -21.15
C ASP A 239 -12.98 -21.20 -19.97
N ASP A 240 -11.89 -20.62 -19.44
CA ASP A 240 -11.15 -21.17 -18.30
C ASP A 240 -11.98 -21.23 -17.01
N ILE A 241 -12.86 -20.25 -16.79
CA ILE A 241 -13.78 -20.21 -15.63
C ILE A 241 -15.16 -20.78 -15.93
N LYS A 242 -15.37 -21.34 -17.13
CA LYS A 242 -16.64 -21.91 -17.60
C LYS A 242 -17.83 -20.94 -17.52
N ARG A 243 -17.57 -19.65 -17.73
CA ARG A 243 -18.60 -18.61 -17.81
C ARG A 243 -19.24 -18.62 -19.20
N LYS A 244 -20.54 -18.93 -19.25
CA LYS A 244 -21.31 -19.00 -20.51
C LYS A 244 -21.47 -17.64 -21.21
N ASN A 245 -21.70 -16.59 -20.44
CA ASN A 245 -21.92 -15.25 -20.99
C ASN A 245 -20.58 -14.54 -21.17
N LYS A 246 -20.05 -14.62 -22.39
CA LYS A 246 -18.84 -13.94 -22.82
C LYS A 246 -19.15 -12.48 -23.19
N PRO A 247 -18.21 -11.55 -22.99
CA PRO A 247 -18.36 -10.19 -23.49
C PRO A 247 -18.30 -10.18 -25.03
N ILE A 248 -19.21 -9.45 -25.66
CA ILE A 248 -19.17 -9.17 -27.10
C ILE A 248 -18.04 -8.17 -27.33
N ILE A 249 -17.16 -8.45 -28.30
CA ILE A 249 -16.11 -7.51 -28.70
C ILE A 249 -16.62 -6.76 -29.92
N LEU A 250 -16.83 -5.46 -29.80
CA LEU A 250 -17.30 -4.59 -30.87
C LEU A 250 -16.23 -3.53 -31.17
N SER A 251 -15.18 -3.97 -31.87
CA SER A 251 -13.98 -3.18 -32.09
C SER A 251 -14.19 -2.17 -33.21
N HIS A 252 -13.99 -0.87 -32.94
CA HIS A 252 -14.14 0.17 -33.95
C HIS A 252 -12.86 0.41 -34.75
N HIS A 253 -13.05 0.97 -35.94
CA HIS A 253 -11.99 1.33 -36.88
C HIS A 253 -10.94 2.28 -36.28
N MET A 254 -9.67 2.09 -36.63
CA MET A 254 -8.57 2.95 -36.20
C MET A 254 -8.40 4.11 -37.16
N LEU A 255 -8.76 5.33 -36.73
CA LEU A 255 -8.61 6.51 -37.56
C LEU A 255 -7.11 6.82 -37.83
N PRO A 256 -6.69 6.99 -39.10
CA PRO A 256 -5.28 7.16 -39.44
C PRO A 256 -4.74 8.54 -39.03
N GLY A 257 -3.40 8.64 -39.03
CA GLY A 257 -2.70 9.91 -38.95
C GLY A 257 -2.80 10.68 -40.27
N LEU A 258 -2.66 12.00 -40.21
CA LEU A 258 -2.79 12.86 -41.38
C LEU A 258 -1.63 12.73 -42.39
N GLN A 259 -0.49 12.17 -42.01
CA GLN A 259 0.67 12.02 -42.91
C GLN A 259 0.69 10.65 -43.59
N GLN A 260 1.40 10.55 -44.71
CA GLN A 260 1.51 9.30 -45.48
C GLN A 260 2.11 8.17 -44.63
N GLY A 261 1.49 6.99 -44.68
CA GLY A 261 1.96 5.78 -43.98
C GLY A 261 1.70 5.76 -42.48
N GLN A 262 0.97 6.74 -41.93
CA GLN A 262 0.57 6.74 -40.52
C GLN A 262 -0.77 6.01 -40.33
N GLU A 263 -0.71 4.70 -40.08
CA GLU A 263 -1.91 3.88 -39.82
C GLU A 263 -2.69 4.29 -38.55
N LYS A 264 -2.04 5.04 -37.64
CA LYS A 264 -2.67 5.56 -36.42
C LYS A 264 -2.15 6.95 -36.12
N MET A 265 -3.07 7.83 -35.72
CA MET A 265 -2.73 9.17 -35.23
C MET A 265 -1.86 9.12 -33.96
N SER A 266 -0.79 9.93 -33.92
CA SER A 266 0.15 9.95 -32.80
C SER A 266 0.09 11.27 -32.03
N LYS A 267 0.18 11.19 -30.69
CA LYS A 267 0.33 12.39 -29.85
C LYS A 267 1.75 12.98 -29.91
N SER A 268 2.73 12.23 -30.43
CA SER A 268 4.13 12.67 -30.55
C SER A 268 4.40 13.56 -31.75
N ASP A 269 3.55 13.50 -32.79
CA ASP A 269 3.63 14.36 -33.96
C ASP A 269 2.40 15.28 -33.98
N PRO A 270 2.54 16.57 -33.60
CA PRO A 270 1.43 17.53 -33.58
C PRO A 270 0.76 17.75 -34.94
N LEU A 271 1.40 17.40 -36.06
CA LEU A 271 0.83 17.48 -37.41
C LEU A 271 0.13 16.18 -37.84
N SER A 272 0.30 15.09 -37.10
CA SER A 272 -0.35 13.80 -37.39
C SER A 272 -1.81 13.74 -36.91
N ALA A 273 -2.19 14.58 -35.93
CA ALA A 273 -3.49 14.52 -35.26
C ALA A 273 -4.16 15.89 -35.18
N ILE A 274 -5.48 15.91 -35.35
CA ILE A 274 -6.34 17.05 -34.98
C ILE A 274 -6.73 16.88 -33.52
N PHE A 275 -6.47 17.90 -32.70
CA PHE A 275 -6.91 17.95 -31.32
C PHE A 275 -8.27 18.64 -31.20
N MET A 276 -9.04 18.26 -30.20
CA MET A 276 -10.43 18.67 -30.04
C MET A 276 -10.63 20.17 -29.85
N GLU A 277 -9.61 20.86 -29.35
CA GLU A 277 -9.59 22.32 -29.15
C GLU A 277 -8.52 23.04 -30.00
N ASP A 278 -8.11 22.45 -31.12
CA ASP A 278 -7.33 23.16 -32.13
C ASP A 278 -8.14 24.35 -32.68
N GLU A 279 -7.49 25.50 -32.84
CA GLU A 279 -8.12 26.68 -33.45
C GLU A 279 -8.45 26.42 -34.92
N GLU A 280 -9.34 27.24 -35.49
CA GLU A 280 -9.74 27.08 -36.90
C GLU A 280 -8.52 27.08 -37.84
N THR A 281 -7.55 27.97 -37.57
CA THR A 281 -6.31 28.08 -38.32
C THR A 281 -5.46 26.81 -38.24
N ASP A 282 -5.44 26.14 -37.10
CA ASP A 282 -4.65 24.92 -36.88
C ASP A 282 -5.25 23.75 -37.64
N VAL A 283 -6.57 23.57 -37.58
CA VAL A 283 -7.30 22.55 -38.35
C VAL A 283 -7.08 22.76 -39.85
N ASN A 284 -7.22 24.00 -40.31
CA ASN A 284 -7.01 24.37 -41.72
C ASN A 284 -5.57 24.05 -42.17
N LEU A 285 -4.58 24.37 -41.35
CA LEU A 285 -3.18 24.10 -41.63
C LEU A 285 -2.88 22.59 -41.70
N LYS A 286 -3.39 21.82 -40.74
CA LYS A 286 -3.17 20.36 -40.65
C LYS A 286 -3.80 19.63 -41.82
N ILE A 287 -5.06 19.92 -42.16
CA ILE A 287 -5.74 19.34 -43.32
C ILE A 287 -5.09 19.76 -44.63
N LYS A 288 -4.67 21.03 -44.76
CA LYS A 288 -3.92 21.49 -45.94
C LYS A 288 -2.68 20.63 -46.18
N LYS A 289 -1.95 20.29 -45.11
CA LYS A 289 -0.74 19.45 -45.13
C LYS A 289 -1.00 17.94 -45.15
N ALA A 290 -2.23 17.49 -44.94
CA ALA A 290 -2.54 16.07 -44.89
C ALA A 290 -2.25 15.36 -46.22
N TYR A 291 -1.89 14.09 -46.15
CA TYR A 291 -1.75 13.23 -47.32
C TYR A 291 -3.12 13.07 -47.99
N CYS A 292 -3.23 13.49 -49.25
CA CYS A 292 -4.46 13.42 -50.03
C CYS A 292 -4.12 13.40 -51.52
N PRO A 293 -3.52 12.29 -51.99
CA PRO A 293 -3.15 12.14 -53.39
C PRO A 293 -4.39 12.19 -54.31
N PRO A 294 -4.33 12.88 -55.47
CA PRO A 294 -5.42 12.87 -56.45
C PRO A 294 -5.76 11.44 -56.90
N GLN A 295 -7.05 11.13 -57.06
CA GLN A 295 -7.57 9.85 -57.59
C GLN A 295 -7.19 8.58 -56.82
N ILE A 296 -6.51 8.70 -55.66
CA ILE A 296 -6.14 7.57 -54.83
C ILE A 296 -6.96 7.61 -53.54
N VAL A 297 -7.84 6.61 -53.39
CA VAL A 297 -8.73 6.48 -52.23
C VAL A 297 -8.09 5.68 -51.10
N LYS A 298 -7.44 4.57 -51.43
CA LYS A 298 -6.84 3.66 -50.45
C LYS A 298 -5.73 4.37 -49.64
N GLY A 299 -5.87 4.37 -48.32
CA GLY A 299 -4.91 4.99 -47.39
C GLY A 299 -4.91 6.53 -47.42
N ASN A 300 -6.01 7.14 -47.86
CA ASN A 300 -6.17 8.59 -47.90
C ASN A 300 -6.88 9.08 -46.61
N PRO A 301 -6.14 9.67 -45.64
CA PRO A 301 -6.71 10.06 -44.35
C PRO A 301 -7.83 11.10 -44.49
N CYS A 302 -7.81 11.97 -45.49
CA CYS A 302 -8.89 12.94 -45.68
C CYS A 302 -10.22 12.25 -46.00
N LEU A 303 -10.20 11.20 -46.84
CA LEU A 303 -11.40 10.45 -47.18
C LEU A 303 -11.91 9.62 -45.99
N GLU A 304 -11.01 9.04 -45.21
CA GLU A 304 -11.38 8.30 -44.00
C GLU A 304 -12.00 9.22 -42.93
N TYR A 305 -11.50 10.46 -42.77
CA TYR A 305 -12.14 11.44 -41.89
C TYR A 305 -13.54 11.81 -42.41
N ILE A 306 -13.72 11.89 -43.72
CA ILE A 306 -15.06 12.12 -44.29
C ILE A 306 -15.98 10.93 -44.01
N GLN A 307 -15.51 9.70 -44.22
CA GLN A 307 -16.28 8.47 -44.00
C GLN A 307 -16.67 8.25 -42.54
N PHE A 308 -15.74 8.41 -41.60
CA PHE A 308 -15.94 8.01 -40.20
C PHE A 308 -16.32 9.16 -39.27
N ILE A 309 -16.16 10.42 -39.70
CA ILE A 309 -16.53 11.59 -38.91
C ILE A 309 -17.63 12.39 -39.61
N ILE A 310 -17.38 12.86 -40.84
CA ILE A 310 -18.28 13.84 -41.48
C ILE A 310 -19.63 13.22 -41.85
N PHE A 311 -19.63 12.10 -42.57
CA PHE A 311 -20.87 11.42 -42.95
C PHE A 311 -21.70 11.01 -41.73
N PRO A 312 -21.14 10.35 -40.69
CA PRO A 312 -21.92 10.01 -39.51
C PRO A 312 -22.41 11.22 -38.69
N TRP A 313 -21.79 12.39 -38.85
CA TRP A 313 -22.17 13.61 -38.14
C TRP A 313 -23.25 14.43 -38.87
N PHE A 314 -23.08 14.64 -40.18
CA PHE A 314 -23.96 15.50 -40.98
C PHE A 314 -24.93 14.72 -41.90
N ASN A 315 -24.74 13.42 -42.07
CA ASN A 315 -25.39 12.55 -43.07
C ASN A 315 -25.11 12.90 -44.54
N GLU A 316 -24.35 13.96 -44.80
CA GLU A 316 -23.94 14.41 -46.12
C GLU A 316 -22.57 15.11 -46.04
N PHE A 317 -21.90 15.25 -47.20
CA PHE A 317 -20.70 16.06 -47.32
C PHE A 317 -20.85 17.09 -48.43
N LYS A 318 -20.84 18.37 -48.04
CA LYS A 318 -20.95 19.51 -48.96
C LYS A 318 -19.56 19.96 -49.41
N VAL A 319 -19.31 19.94 -50.71
CA VAL A 319 -18.08 20.47 -51.34
C VAL A 319 -18.37 21.79 -52.04
N GLU A 320 -17.73 22.85 -51.56
CA GLU A 320 -17.81 24.19 -52.14
C GLU A 320 -16.63 24.41 -53.08
N ARG A 321 -16.92 24.49 -54.39
CA ARG A 321 -15.92 24.71 -55.44
C ARG A 321 -16.45 25.69 -56.49
N LYS A 322 -15.53 26.33 -57.20
CA LYS A 322 -15.87 27.31 -58.24
C LYS A 322 -16.66 26.62 -59.38
N GLU A 323 -17.48 27.37 -60.11
CA GLU A 323 -18.19 26.89 -61.31
C GLU A 323 -17.23 26.18 -62.30
N GLN A 324 -16.02 26.72 -62.47
CA GLN A 324 -14.97 26.15 -63.33
C GLN A 324 -14.48 24.76 -62.90
N ASN A 325 -14.69 24.38 -61.64
CA ASN A 325 -14.34 23.08 -61.06
C ASN A 325 -15.57 22.17 -60.87
N GLY A 326 -16.72 22.49 -61.48
CA GLY A 326 -17.93 21.67 -61.44
C GLY A 326 -18.96 22.06 -60.37
N GLY A 327 -18.90 23.30 -59.85
CA GLY A 327 -19.92 23.90 -58.98
C GLY A 327 -20.09 23.24 -57.62
N GLU A 328 -20.88 23.86 -56.73
CA GLU A 328 -21.21 23.27 -55.41
C GLU A 328 -21.88 21.91 -55.58
N LYS A 329 -21.37 20.88 -54.87
CA LYS A 329 -21.95 19.53 -54.90
C LYS A 329 -22.14 19.00 -53.47
N ILE A 330 -23.27 18.35 -53.24
CA ILE A 330 -23.61 17.69 -51.97
C ILE A 330 -23.57 16.19 -52.21
N TYR A 331 -22.65 15.50 -51.55
CA TYR A 331 -22.54 14.05 -51.58
C TYR A 331 -23.41 13.46 -50.48
N LYS A 332 -24.34 12.56 -50.84
CA LYS A 332 -25.25 11.91 -49.88
C LYS A 332 -24.72 10.58 -49.35
N SER A 333 -23.70 10.01 -50.00
CA SER A 333 -23.05 8.79 -49.54
C SER A 333 -21.55 8.82 -49.82
N PHE A 334 -20.79 7.99 -49.10
CA PHE A 334 -19.34 7.91 -49.28
C PHE A 334 -18.97 7.30 -50.64
N GLU A 335 -19.80 6.41 -51.17
CA GLU A 335 -19.61 5.77 -52.48
C GLU A 335 -19.71 6.80 -53.61
N GLU A 336 -20.64 7.75 -53.52
CA GLU A 336 -20.76 8.85 -54.48
C GLU A 336 -19.51 9.74 -54.48
N LEU A 337 -18.98 10.03 -53.28
CA LEU A 337 -17.76 10.81 -53.11
C LEU A 337 -16.53 10.08 -53.70
N VAL A 338 -16.42 8.78 -53.41
CA VAL A 338 -15.33 7.92 -53.90
C VAL A 338 -15.33 7.86 -55.42
N ALA A 339 -16.48 7.63 -56.04
CA ALA A 339 -16.60 7.57 -57.51
C ALA A 339 -16.15 8.88 -58.18
N ASP A 340 -16.53 10.03 -57.63
CA ASP A 340 -16.08 11.34 -58.12
C ASP A 340 -14.58 11.57 -57.87
N TYR A 341 -14.05 11.12 -56.74
CA TYR A 341 -12.64 11.30 -56.42
C TYR A 341 -11.73 10.42 -57.29
N GLU A 342 -12.08 9.14 -57.49
CA GLU A 342 -11.35 8.18 -58.34
C GLU A 342 -11.39 8.55 -59.81
N SER A 343 -12.53 9.05 -60.31
CA SER A 343 -12.65 9.52 -61.69
C SER A 343 -11.93 10.85 -61.96
N GLY A 344 -11.46 11.54 -60.91
CA GLY A 344 -10.89 12.88 -61.01
C GLY A 344 -11.92 14.01 -61.08
N GLY A 345 -13.21 13.69 -60.98
CA GLY A 345 -14.31 14.66 -60.88
C GLY A 345 -14.29 15.49 -59.58
N LEU A 346 -13.55 15.07 -58.55
CA LEU A 346 -13.28 15.83 -57.34
C LEU A 346 -11.78 15.92 -57.06
N HIS A 347 -11.24 17.15 -57.05
CA HIS A 347 -9.82 17.40 -56.81
C HIS A 347 -9.50 17.58 -55.31
N PRO A 348 -8.33 17.14 -54.80
CA PRO A 348 -7.94 17.34 -53.40
C PRO A 348 -7.98 18.81 -52.94
N GLY A 349 -7.73 19.73 -53.87
CA GLY A 349 -7.76 21.18 -53.63
C GLY A 349 -9.15 21.74 -53.29
N ASP A 350 -10.23 21.05 -53.68
CA ASP A 350 -11.61 21.40 -53.35
C ASP A 350 -12.12 20.58 -52.15
N LEU A 351 -11.68 19.33 -52.04
CA LEU A 351 -12.03 18.43 -50.93
C LEU A 351 -11.48 18.92 -49.58
N LYS A 352 -10.20 19.30 -49.52
CA LYS A 352 -9.54 19.69 -48.27
C LYS A 352 -10.17 20.92 -47.60
N PRO A 353 -10.42 22.05 -48.31
CA PRO A 353 -11.09 23.20 -47.69
C PRO A 353 -12.48 22.87 -47.16
N SER A 354 -13.25 22.06 -47.90
CA SER A 354 -14.58 21.61 -47.50
C SER A 354 -14.54 20.72 -46.26
N LEU A 355 -13.56 19.80 -46.19
CA LEU A 355 -13.30 18.97 -45.00
C LEU A 355 -12.92 19.84 -43.79
N SER A 356 -12.01 20.80 -43.97
CA SER A 356 -11.64 21.74 -42.91
C SER A 356 -12.85 22.50 -42.37
N LYS A 357 -13.70 23.04 -43.26
CA LYS A 357 -14.93 23.76 -42.88
C LYS A 357 -15.87 22.88 -42.07
N ALA A 358 -16.08 21.63 -42.50
CA ALA A 358 -16.94 20.68 -41.80
C ALA A 358 -16.38 20.30 -40.42
N LEU A 359 -15.08 20.01 -40.32
CA LEU A 359 -14.43 19.70 -39.04
C LEU A 359 -14.47 20.88 -38.07
N ASN A 360 -14.24 22.10 -38.56
CA ASN A 360 -14.33 23.31 -37.74
C ASN A 360 -15.74 23.51 -37.18
N LYS A 361 -16.78 23.22 -37.97
CA LYS A 361 -18.17 23.27 -37.51
C LYS A 361 -18.44 22.26 -36.38
N ILE A 362 -17.86 21.06 -36.46
CA ILE A 362 -17.99 20.02 -35.42
C ILE A 362 -17.24 20.41 -34.13
N LEU A 363 -16.06 21.02 -34.25
CA LEU A 363 -15.24 21.40 -33.10
C LEU A 363 -15.67 22.72 -32.45
N GLN A 364 -16.51 23.52 -33.12
CA GLN A 364 -16.94 24.83 -32.62
C GLN A 364 -17.59 24.79 -31.22
N PRO A 365 -18.51 23.86 -30.90
CA PRO A 365 -19.07 23.75 -29.56
C PRO A 365 -18.01 23.50 -28.48
N VAL A 366 -16.97 22.73 -28.79
CA VAL A 366 -15.85 22.49 -27.87
C VAL A 366 -15.05 23.77 -27.63
N ARG A 367 -14.72 24.50 -28.70
CA ARG A 367 -14.03 25.80 -28.57
C ARG A 367 -14.84 26.78 -27.74
N ASP A 368 -16.13 26.89 -28.01
CA ASP A 368 -17.02 27.79 -27.28
C ASP A 368 -17.10 27.42 -25.79
N HIS A 369 -17.19 26.12 -25.46
CA HIS A 369 -17.14 25.64 -24.07
C HIS A 369 -15.86 26.07 -23.36
N PHE A 370 -14.70 25.78 -23.96
CA PHE A 370 -13.39 26.12 -23.36
C PHE A 370 -13.08 27.63 -23.37
N LYS A 371 -13.82 28.43 -24.14
CA LYS A 371 -13.74 29.89 -24.13
C LYS A 371 -14.63 30.51 -23.06
N ASN A 372 -15.84 29.99 -22.90
CA ASN A 372 -16.91 30.61 -22.12
C ASN A 372 -17.03 30.05 -20.70
N ASP A 373 -16.74 28.75 -20.48
CA ASP A 373 -16.78 28.14 -19.16
C ASP A 373 -15.44 28.38 -18.43
N PRO A 374 -15.43 29.07 -17.26
CA PRO A 374 -14.20 29.40 -16.54
C PRO A 374 -13.42 28.17 -16.07
N LYS A 375 -14.12 27.09 -15.68
CA LYS A 375 -13.49 25.86 -15.21
C LYS A 375 -12.82 25.12 -16.36
N ALA A 376 -13.54 24.93 -17.47
CA ALA A 376 -13.00 24.31 -18.67
C ALA A 376 -11.80 25.09 -19.20
N LYS A 377 -11.91 26.42 -19.28
CA LYS A 377 -10.81 27.31 -19.69
C LYS A 377 -9.56 27.14 -18.81
N ALA A 378 -9.75 27.05 -17.48
CA ALA A 378 -8.66 26.81 -16.55
C ALA A 378 -8.03 25.43 -16.73
N LEU A 379 -8.85 24.38 -16.93
CA LEU A 379 -8.37 23.02 -17.21
C LEU A 379 -7.55 22.97 -18.50
N LEU A 380 -8.01 23.60 -19.58
CA LEU A 380 -7.27 23.65 -20.84
C LEU A 380 -5.92 24.37 -20.68
N LYS A 381 -5.89 25.49 -19.94
CA LYS A 381 -4.64 26.20 -19.64
C LYS A 381 -3.66 25.30 -18.90
N GLN A 382 -4.14 24.52 -17.92
CA GLN A 382 -3.31 23.57 -17.18
C GLN A 382 -2.79 22.46 -18.09
N VAL A 383 -3.65 21.83 -18.89
CA VAL A 383 -3.26 20.74 -19.80
C VAL A 383 -2.25 21.20 -20.86
N LYS A 384 -2.43 22.40 -21.43
CA LYS A 384 -1.46 22.99 -22.39
C LYS A 384 -0.11 23.34 -21.72
N ALA A 385 -0.08 23.56 -20.41
CA ALA A 385 1.16 23.83 -19.67
C ALA A 385 1.90 22.55 -19.24
N LEU A 386 1.28 21.37 -19.36
CA LEU A 386 1.95 20.11 -19.05
C LEU A 386 2.96 19.76 -20.15
N PRO A 387 4.18 19.32 -19.79
CA PRO A 387 5.17 18.93 -20.79
C PRO A 387 4.63 17.76 -21.62
N HIS A 388 4.55 17.95 -22.93
CA HIS A 388 4.34 16.86 -23.88
C HIS A 388 5.56 15.94 -23.77
N TRP A 389 5.37 14.73 -23.22
CA TRP A 389 6.28 13.57 -23.08
C TRP A 389 7.80 13.77 -23.33
N PRO A 390 8.70 13.30 -22.44
CA PRO A 390 10.15 13.40 -22.66
C PRO A 390 10.60 12.48 -23.81
N ASN A 391 11.23 13.05 -24.83
CA ASN A 391 11.97 12.28 -25.84
C ASN A 391 13.05 11.43 -25.16
N SER A 392 13.11 10.17 -25.57
CA SER A 392 14.14 9.19 -25.24
C SER A 392 15.54 9.66 -25.68
N SER A 393 16.36 10.11 -24.72
CA SER A 393 17.85 10.09 -24.75
C SER A 393 18.38 10.45 -23.35
N PRO A 394 19.47 9.82 -22.86
CA PRO A 394 20.02 10.11 -21.53
C PRO A 394 20.74 11.47 -21.53
N PRO A 395 20.66 12.30 -20.47
CA PRO A 395 21.44 13.53 -20.40
C PRO A 395 22.90 13.19 -20.09
N GLN A 396 23.82 13.73 -20.89
CA GLN A 396 25.22 13.88 -20.51
C GLN A 396 25.35 14.89 -19.35
N PRO A 397 26.40 14.77 -18.51
CA PRO A 397 26.57 15.60 -17.33
C PRO A 397 27.28 16.90 -17.69
N ASP A 398 26.63 18.04 -17.51
CA ASP A 398 27.34 19.33 -17.48
C ASP A 398 26.70 20.30 -16.48
N GLY A 399 27.58 20.91 -15.67
CA GLY A 399 27.42 22.29 -15.21
C GLY A 399 26.66 22.53 -13.91
N VAL A 400 27.41 22.51 -12.80
CA VAL A 400 27.01 23.10 -11.52
C VAL A 400 26.67 24.59 -11.73
N SER A 401 25.42 24.99 -11.48
CA SER A 401 25.10 26.36 -11.07
C SER A 401 23.88 26.39 -10.14
N ALA A 402 24.02 27.10 -9.03
CA ALA A 402 23.05 27.18 -7.96
C ALA A 402 21.77 27.92 -8.39
N ILE A 403 20.60 27.29 -8.24
CA ILE A 403 19.30 27.97 -8.34
C ILE A 403 18.59 27.90 -6.99
N ARG A 404 18.37 29.09 -6.41
CA ARG A 404 17.59 29.35 -5.21
C ARG A 404 16.16 28.81 -5.35
N LEU A 405 15.73 28.00 -4.39
CA LEU A 405 14.33 27.63 -4.20
C LEU A 405 13.50 28.89 -3.88
N ALA A 406 12.65 29.30 -4.84
CA ALA A 406 11.64 30.32 -4.64
C ALA A 406 10.51 29.78 -3.74
N ALA A 407 10.24 30.50 -2.66
CA ALA A 407 9.11 30.27 -1.78
C ALA A 407 7.78 30.49 -2.53
N ALA A 408 6.82 29.59 -2.35
CA ALA A 408 5.47 29.79 -2.85
C ALA A 408 4.76 30.89 -2.03
N SER A 409 4.45 32.01 -2.67
CA SER A 409 3.54 33.04 -2.15
C SER A 409 2.07 32.59 -2.28
N PRO A 410 1.17 33.04 -1.37
CA PRO A 410 -0.23 32.62 -1.36
C PRO A 410 -1.02 33.29 -2.51
N PRO A 411 -2.02 32.62 -3.11
CA PRO A 411 -2.88 33.27 -4.09
C PRO A 411 -3.92 34.14 -3.40
N SER A 412 -4.04 35.38 -3.88
CA SER A 412 -5.05 36.36 -3.54
C SER A 412 -6.42 36.01 -4.15
N SER A 413 -7.46 36.44 -3.45
CA SER A 413 -8.90 36.27 -3.67
C SER A 413 -9.44 36.73 -5.02
N SER A 414 -10.43 36.01 -5.59
CA SER A 414 -11.84 36.47 -5.68
C SER A 414 -12.72 35.55 -6.56
N SER A 415 -13.99 35.48 -6.16
CA SER A 415 -15.19 34.88 -6.79
C SER A 415 -15.56 33.43 -6.41
N THR A 416 -16.59 33.37 -5.58
CA THR A 416 -17.30 32.22 -4.97
C THR A 416 -18.15 31.44 -6.00
N PRO A 417 -18.45 30.15 -5.75
CA PRO A 417 -19.83 29.83 -5.34
C PRO A 417 -19.97 28.75 -4.24
N ALA A 418 -20.78 29.12 -3.24
CA ALA A 418 -21.68 28.34 -2.37
C ALA A 418 -21.43 26.85 -2.06
N THR A 419 -20.78 26.60 -0.93
CA THR A 419 -21.25 25.63 0.09
C THR A 419 -21.10 26.30 1.45
N ALA A 420 -22.21 26.65 2.10
CA ALA A 420 -22.24 27.38 3.36
C ALA A 420 -21.63 26.53 4.49
N THR A 421 -20.57 27.05 5.14
CA THR A 421 -19.88 26.43 6.28
C THR A 421 -20.34 27.09 7.59
N ALA A 422 -20.60 26.27 8.61
CA ALA A 422 -21.23 26.64 9.89
C ALA A 422 -20.44 27.62 10.79
N PHE A 423 -19.23 28.06 10.40
CA PHE A 423 -18.41 29.01 11.16
C PHE A 423 -18.62 30.48 10.73
N GLN A 424 -19.37 30.75 9.65
CA GLN A 424 -19.67 32.13 9.22
C GLN A 424 -20.44 32.89 10.30
N GLY A 425 -19.71 33.62 11.16
CA GLY A 425 -20.26 34.41 12.25
C GLY A 425 -19.40 34.48 13.52
N MET A 426 -18.44 33.57 13.72
CA MET A 426 -17.55 33.58 14.89
C MET A 426 -16.25 34.37 14.60
N THR A 427 -15.81 35.17 15.56
CA THR A 427 -14.51 35.84 15.54
C THR A 427 -13.38 34.83 15.79
N LEU A 428 -12.12 35.20 15.46
CA LEU A 428 -10.96 34.37 15.76
C LEU A 428 -10.82 34.08 17.27
N GLU A 429 -11.18 35.04 18.12
CA GLU A 429 -11.13 34.92 19.58
C GLU A 429 -12.19 33.94 20.10
N GLU A 430 -13.41 33.98 19.56
CA GLU A 430 -14.49 33.04 19.88
C GLU A 430 -14.13 31.63 19.40
N ARG A 431 -13.58 31.52 18.19
CA ARG A 431 -13.07 30.25 17.63
C ARG A 431 -11.99 29.65 18.50
N PHE A 432 -10.99 30.46 18.87
CA PHE A 432 -9.89 30.04 19.71
C PHE A 432 -10.39 29.59 21.08
N SER A 433 -11.27 30.37 21.72
CA SER A 433 -11.85 30.04 23.02
C SER A 433 -12.65 28.73 22.98
N LEU A 434 -13.45 28.53 21.92
CA LEU A 434 -14.21 27.30 21.72
C LEU A 434 -13.29 26.08 21.56
N VAL A 435 -12.28 26.16 20.69
CA VAL A 435 -11.31 25.06 20.48
C VAL A 435 -10.49 24.82 21.74
N ARG A 436 -9.99 25.88 22.39
CA ARG A 436 -9.20 25.78 23.63
C ARG A 436 -9.99 25.13 24.77
N SER A 437 -11.30 25.36 24.84
CA SER A 437 -12.19 24.76 25.86
C SER A 437 -12.30 23.23 25.79
N VAL A 438 -11.86 22.60 24.70
CA VAL A 438 -11.89 21.14 24.51
C VAL A 438 -10.77 20.45 25.30
N GLY A 439 -9.64 21.13 25.48
CA GLY A 439 -8.48 20.59 26.19
C GLY A 439 -8.41 21.08 27.63
N GLU A 440 -7.94 20.22 28.54
CA GLU A 440 -7.39 20.63 29.82
C GLU A 440 -6.04 21.34 29.59
N GLU A 441 -5.19 20.75 28.74
CA GLU A 441 -3.88 21.27 28.34
C GLU A 441 -3.82 21.56 26.84
N CYS A 442 -3.12 22.64 26.45
CA CYS A 442 -2.84 22.98 25.06
C CYS A 442 -1.33 23.28 24.87
N ILE A 443 -0.65 22.50 24.02
CA ILE A 443 0.77 22.68 23.66
C ILE A 443 0.86 22.95 22.15
N GLN A 444 1.06 24.18 21.66
CA GLN A 444 1.14 25.46 22.39
C GLN A 444 0.00 26.37 21.95
N GLU A 445 -0.55 27.18 22.87
CA GLU A 445 -1.69 28.08 22.60
C GLU A 445 -1.40 29.10 21.48
N GLU A 446 -0.18 29.66 21.44
CA GLU A 446 0.22 30.56 20.35
C GLU A 446 0.22 29.87 18.98
N GLU A 447 0.64 28.61 18.93
CA GLU A 447 0.63 27.82 17.69
C GLU A 447 -0.80 27.50 17.26
N LEU A 448 -1.69 27.23 18.22
CA LEU A 448 -3.11 27.03 17.98
C LEU A 448 -3.76 28.29 17.40
N LEU A 449 -3.51 29.46 18.00
CA LEU A 449 -4.03 30.73 17.49
C LEU A 449 -3.56 30.99 16.05
N ARG A 450 -2.26 30.84 15.78
CA ARG A 450 -1.69 30.98 14.42
C ARG A 450 -2.25 29.95 13.43
N LEU A 451 -2.53 28.73 13.88
CA LEU A 451 -3.15 27.70 13.05
C LEU A 451 -4.58 28.12 12.66
N LEU A 452 -5.39 28.55 13.61
CA LEU A 452 -6.77 28.96 13.39
C LEU A 452 -6.88 30.23 12.54
N GLU A 453 -5.87 31.11 12.60
CA GLU A 453 -5.76 32.27 11.72
C GLU A 453 -5.43 31.88 10.27
N LYS A 454 -4.49 30.95 10.07
CA LYS A 454 -3.92 30.65 8.74
C LYS A 454 -4.64 29.52 7.99
N LYS A 455 -5.21 28.57 8.72
CA LYS A 455 -5.82 27.37 8.15
C LYS A 455 -7.32 27.40 8.43
N GLU A 456 -8.10 27.59 7.37
CA GLU A 456 -9.57 27.63 7.44
C GLU A 456 -10.13 26.34 8.04
N THR A 457 -9.61 25.18 7.60
CA THR A 457 -10.06 23.85 8.05
C THR A 457 -8.91 23.03 8.65
N PRO A 458 -8.56 23.22 9.94
CA PRO A 458 -7.63 22.35 10.65
C PRO A 458 -8.13 20.91 10.74
N ILE A 459 -7.19 19.97 10.79
CA ILE A 459 -7.44 18.53 10.95
C ILE A 459 -7.13 18.15 12.39
N CYS A 460 -8.18 17.82 13.13
CA CYS A 460 -8.10 17.21 14.44
C CYS A 460 -8.07 15.69 14.30
N TYR A 461 -7.42 15.01 15.24
CA TYR A 461 -7.38 13.55 15.31
C TYR A 461 -7.59 13.06 16.73
N ASP A 462 -8.40 12.02 16.88
CA ASP A 462 -8.55 11.24 18.11
C ASP A 462 -8.55 9.74 17.80
N GLY A 463 -7.63 9.01 18.44
CA GLY A 463 -7.47 7.57 18.30
C GLY A 463 -8.07 6.80 19.46
N PHE A 464 -8.56 5.59 19.18
CA PHE A 464 -9.11 4.71 20.22
C PHE A 464 -8.87 3.22 19.94
N GLU A 465 -8.63 2.47 21.00
CA GLU A 465 -8.54 1.01 20.97
C GLU A 465 -9.94 0.38 21.17
N PRO A 466 -10.46 -0.39 20.19
CA PRO A 466 -11.67 -1.17 20.39
C PRO A 466 -11.41 -2.30 21.40
N SER A 467 -11.93 -2.14 22.62
CA SER A 467 -11.46 -2.88 23.80
C SER A 467 -12.56 -3.43 24.72
N GLY A 468 -13.81 -3.47 24.25
CA GLY A 468 -14.98 -3.95 25.00
C GLY A 468 -16.14 -2.96 24.90
N ARG A 469 -17.04 -2.96 25.88
CA ARG A 469 -18.14 -1.97 25.96
C ARG A 469 -17.60 -0.53 26.00
N MET A 470 -18.34 0.42 25.42
CA MET A 470 -17.96 1.83 25.41
C MET A 470 -18.44 2.50 26.69
N HIS A 471 -17.53 3.14 27.43
CA HIS A 471 -17.91 3.94 28.61
C HIS A 471 -18.26 5.38 28.22
N ILE A 472 -18.94 6.10 29.10
CA ILE A 472 -19.54 7.41 28.80
C ILE A 472 -18.53 8.47 28.35
N ALA A 473 -17.31 8.47 28.89
CA ALA A 473 -16.25 9.37 28.40
C ALA A 473 -15.82 9.06 26.96
N GLN A 474 -15.83 7.79 26.53
CA GLN A 474 -15.55 7.42 25.14
C GLN A 474 -16.69 7.81 24.21
N GLY A 475 -17.94 7.78 24.67
CA GLY A 475 -19.11 8.12 23.85
C GLY A 475 -19.45 9.61 23.90
N VAL A 476 -20.06 10.05 25.00
CA VAL A 476 -20.63 11.39 25.15
C VAL A 476 -19.56 12.48 25.16
N MET A 477 -18.54 12.35 26.02
CA MET A 477 -17.51 13.40 26.17
C MET A 477 -16.74 13.63 24.86
N ARG A 478 -16.37 12.55 24.16
CA ARG A 478 -15.75 12.64 22.83
C ARG A 478 -16.68 13.26 21.79
N THR A 479 -17.98 12.96 21.85
CA THR A 479 -18.97 13.60 20.96
C THR A 479 -19.06 15.10 21.21
N ILE A 480 -19.12 15.53 22.47
CA ILE A 480 -19.10 16.95 22.85
C ILE A 480 -17.86 17.63 22.27
N ASN A 481 -16.68 17.03 22.49
CA ASN A 481 -15.41 17.58 22.02
C ASN A 481 -15.32 17.65 20.50
N ALA A 482 -15.70 16.57 19.79
CA ALA A 482 -15.72 16.54 18.33
C ALA A 482 -16.70 17.58 17.75
N ASN A 483 -17.89 17.72 18.35
CA ASN A 483 -18.89 18.69 17.90
C ASN A 483 -18.43 20.14 18.14
N LYS A 484 -17.74 20.43 19.25
CA LYS A 484 -17.11 21.75 19.48
C LYS A 484 -16.05 22.06 18.41
N LEU A 485 -15.17 21.12 18.10
CA LEU A 485 -14.13 21.29 17.08
C LEU A 485 -14.71 21.49 15.67
N THR A 486 -15.69 20.67 15.29
CA THR A 486 -16.34 20.77 13.98
C THR A 486 -17.15 22.05 13.83
N SER A 487 -17.83 22.50 14.89
CA SER A 487 -18.49 23.81 14.94
C SER A 487 -17.50 24.97 14.80
N ALA A 488 -16.26 24.80 15.27
CA ALA A 488 -15.15 25.74 15.05
C ALA A 488 -14.49 25.61 13.66
N GLY A 489 -15.10 24.85 12.73
CA GLY A 489 -14.61 24.68 11.36
C GLY A 489 -13.47 23.68 11.20
N CYS A 490 -13.17 22.85 12.20
CA CYS A 490 -12.20 21.77 12.06
C CYS A 490 -12.82 20.53 11.39
N LYS A 491 -11.99 19.74 10.70
CA LYS A 491 -12.31 18.35 10.34
C LYS A 491 -11.77 17.43 11.43
N MET A 492 -12.54 16.43 11.83
CA MET A 492 -12.16 15.50 12.88
C MET A 492 -11.96 14.10 12.29
N LYS A 493 -10.79 13.50 12.51
CA LYS A 493 -10.52 12.11 12.15
C LYS A 493 -10.58 11.25 13.40
N ILE A 494 -11.53 10.32 13.40
CA ILE A 494 -11.68 9.32 14.45
C ILE A 494 -11.02 8.03 13.98
N TRP A 495 -9.90 7.68 14.61
CA TRP A 495 -9.07 6.55 14.22
C TRP A 495 -9.35 5.32 15.04
N VAL A 496 -9.97 4.36 14.37
CA VAL A 496 -10.20 3.02 14.90
C VAL A 496 -8.88 2.28 14.89
N ALA A 497 -8.17 2.35 16.02
CA ALA A 497 -6.81 1.83 16.18
C ALA A 497 -6.84 0.31 16.45
N ASP A 498 -7.37 -0.44 15.49
CA ASP A 498 -7.58 -1.89 15.58
C ASP A 498 -6.28 -2.70 15.67
N TRP A 499 -5.25 -2.32 14.92
CA TRP A 499 -3.91 -2.95 15.07
C TRP A 499 -3.25 -2.60 16.40
N CYS A 500 -3.32 -1.34 16.82
CA CYS A 500 -2.85 -0.92 18.15
C CYS A 500 -3.55 -1.69 19.28
N ALA A 501 -4.88 -1.86 19.19
CA ALA A 501 -5.64 -2.67 20.15
C ALA A 501 -5.18 -4.14 20.16
N MET A 502 -4.87 -4.72 18.99
CA MET A 502 -4.32 -6.07 18.89
C MET A 502 -2.94 -6.16 19.56
N LEU A 503 -2.05 -5.21 19.28
CA LEU A 503 -0.69 -5.14 19.88
C LEU A 503 -0.72 -4.99 21.39
N ASN A 504 -1.71 -4.26 21.93
CA ASN A 504 -1.91 -4.12 23.37
C ASN A 504 -2.75 -5.26 23.98
N ASN A 505 -2.95 -6.35 23.25
CA ASN A 505 -3.67 -7.55 23.65
C ASN A 505 -5.12 -7.29 24.11
N LYS A 506 -5.80 -6.30 23.51
CA LYS A 506 -7.23 -6.11 23.74
C LYS A 506 -8.00 -7.26 23.12
N MET A 507 -9.09 -7.69 23.76
CA MET A 507 -9.90 -8.82 23.31
C MET A 507 -9.11 -10.13 23.11
N GLY A 508 -7.98 -10.29 23.81
CA GLY A 508 -7.08 -11.43 23.66
C GLY A 508 -6.25 -11.41 22.38
N GLY A 509 -6.06 -10.24 21.77
CA GLY A 509 -5.36 -10.09 20.49
C GLY A 509 -6.17 -10.55 19.28
N ASP A 510 -7.48 -10.76 19.45
CA ASP A 510 -8.37 -11.25 18.39
C ASP A 510 -8.87 -10.08 17.54
N LEU A 511 -8.23 -9.87 16.38
CA LEU A 511 -8.55 -8.77 15.48
C LEU A 511 -10.02 -8.77 15.02
N LYS A 512 -10.65 -9.93 14.83
CA LYS A 512 -12.06 -10.00 14.43
C LYS A 512 -12.98 -9.48 15.54
N LYS A 513 -12.69 -9.80 16.80
CA LYS A 513 -13.44 -9.25 17.95
C LYS A 513 -13.23 -7.75 18.06
N ILE A 514 -11.99 -7.28 17.86
CA ILE A 514 -11.64 -5.85 17.85
C ILE A 514 -12.42 -5.10 16.77
N GLU A 515 -12.51 -5.64 15.54
CA GLU A 515 -13.30 -5.05 14.46
C GLU A 515 -14.79 -4.99 14.79
N VAL A 516 -15.36 -6.03 15.40
CA VAL A 516 -16.77 -6.01 15.85
C VAL A 516 -16.99 -4.91 16.88
N VAL A 517 -16.08 -4.76 17.85
CA VAL A 517 -16.14 -3.69 18.85
C VAL A 517 -16.00 -2.31 18.20
N GLY A 518 -15.11 -2.14 17.22
CA GLY A 518 -14.92 -0.86 16.54
C GLY A 518 -16.15 -0.43 15.75
N LYS A 519 -16.84 -1.37 15.08
CA LYS A 519 -18.13 -1.12 14.42
C LYS A 519 -19.20 -0.71 15.43
N TYR A 520 -19.27 -1.40 16.58
CA TYR A 520 -20.18 -1.03 17.66
C TYR A 520 -19.90 0.38 18.22
N PHE A 521 -18.63 0.80 18.30
CA PHE A 521 -18.27 2.16 18.73
C PHE A 521 -18.75 3.23 17.75
N ILE A 522 -18.54 3.01 16.45
CA ILE A 522 -19.02 3.92 15.39
C ILE A 522 -20.54 4.12 15.47
N GLU A 523 -21.29 3.03 15.67
CA GLU A 523 -22.74 3.10 15.80
C GLU A 523 -23.19 3.89 17.04
N ILE A 524 -22.46 3.80 18.16
CA ILE A 524 -22.73 4.64 19.33
C ILE A 524 -22.50 6.12 19.03
N TRP A 525 -21.38 6.48 18.42
CA TRP A 525 -21.08 7.89 18.13
C TRP A 525 -22.10 8.52 17.19
N LYS A 526 -22.54 7.78 16.18
CA LYS A 526 -23.65 8.23 15.32
C LYS A 526 -24.94 8.42 16.12
N ALA A 527 -25.31 7.42 16.93
CA ALA A 527 -26.58 7.45 17.67
C ALA A 527 -26.64 8.54 18.75
N VAL A 528 -25.51 8.86 19.39
CA VAL A 528 -25.45 9.92 20.41
C VAL A 528 -25.40 11.32 19.79
N GLY A 529 -25.15 11.46 18.49
CA GLY A 529 -25.23 12.75 17.78
C GLY A 529 -23.89 13.40 17.44
N MET A 530 -22.86 12.61 17.15
CA MET A 530 -21.61 13.11 16.59
C MET A 530 -21.81 13.63 15.15
N ASP A 531 -21.25 14.79 14.81
CA ASP A 531 -21.36 15.37 13.47
C ASP A 531 -20.67 14.51 12.39
N THR A 532 -21.44 13.68 11.70
CA THR A 532 -20.92 12.82 10.63
C THR A 532 -20.56 13.57 9.34
N THR A 533 -20.82 14.88 9.24
CA THR A 533 -20.48 15.68 8.07
C THR A 533 -19.00 16.05 8.04
N ASN A 534 -18.46 16.43 9.20
CA ASN A 534 -17.06 16.84 9.36
C ASN A 534 -16.22 15.86 10.16
N VAL A 535 -16.82 14.75 10.64
CA VAL A 535 -16.12 13.63 11.26
C VAL A 535 -15.93 12.49 10.27
N GLU A 536 -14.69 12.04 10.13
CA GLU A 536 -14.30 10.89 9.31
C GLU A 536 -13.86 9.72 10.21
N PHE A 537 -14.47 8.54 10.05
CA PHE A 537 -14.07 7.32 10.75
C PHE A 537 -13.09 6.51 9.90
N LEU A 538 -11.86 6.35 10.36
CA LEU A 538 -10.77 5.69 9.64
C LEU A 538 -10.30 4.45 10.39
N TRP A 539 -10.15 3.34 9.68
CA TRP A 539 -9.63 2.08 10.24
C TRP A 539 -8.13 1.99 10.07
N SER A 540 -7.39 1.80 11.16
CA SER A 540 -5.93 1.85 11.13
C SER A 540 -5.34 0.81 10.20
N SER A 541 -5.81 -0.44 10.28
CA SER A 541 -5.42 -1.54 9.40
C SER A 541 -5.60 -1.19 7.92
N ASN A 542 -6.78 -0.73 7.50
CA ASN A 542 -7.10 -0.42 6.11
C ASN A 542 -6.21 0.71 5.55
N GLU A 543 -6.11 1.80 6.30
CA GLU A 543 -5.34 2.96 5.88
C GLU A 543 -3.85 2.65 5.80
N ILE A 544 -3.30 1.94 6.80
CA ILE A 544 -1.89 1.53 6.80
C ILE A 544 -1.60 0.55 5.66
N ILE A 545 -2.48 -0.42 5.39
CA ILE A 545 -2.31 -1.36 4.27
C ILE A 545 -2.31 -0.61 2.93
N SER A 546 -3.26 0.30 2.72
CA SER A 546 -3.39 1.03 1.45
C SER A 546 -2.18 1.93 1.14
N ARG A 547 -1.49 2.42 2.17
CA ARG A 547 -0.35 3.34 2.07
C ARG A 547 0.88 2.85 2.84
N SER A 548 1.13 1.54 2.81
CA SER A 548 2.22 0.90 3.57
C SER A 548 3.61 1.44 3.20
N HIS A 549 3.80 1.83 1.94
CA HIS A 549 5.04 2.45 1.45
C HIS A 549 5.30 3.85 2.04
N GLU A 550 4.28 4.52 2.57
CA GLU A 550 4.39 5.80 3.29
C GLU A 550 4.54 5.55 4.80
N TYR A 551 3.70 4.66 5.35
CA TYR A 551 3.56 4.47 6.79
C TYR A 551 4.78 3.81 7.46
N TRP A 552 5.20 2.64 6.97
CA TRP A 552 6.23 1.85 7.66
C TRP A 552 7.62 2.47 7.62
N PRO A 553 8.06 3.13 6.53
CA PRO A 553 9.29 3.91 6.56
C PRO A 553 9.30 4.98 7.65
N LEU A 554 8.16 5.62 7.92
CA LEU A 554 8.02 6.61 8.99
C LEU A 554 8.09 5.95 10.39
N VAL A 555 7.39 4.84 10.60
CA VAL A 555 7.47 4.08 11.87
C VAL A 555 8.90 3.63 12.17
N MET A 556 9.59 3.09 11.16
CA MET A 556 10.98 2.64 11.28
C MET A 556 11.93 3.81 11.57
N ASP A 557 11.69 4.98 10.95
CA ASP A 557 12.50 6.17 11.19
C ASP A 557 12.33 6.68 12.63
N ILE A 558 11.10 6.79 13.12
CA ILE A 558 10.80 7.13 14.52
C ILE A 558 11.47 6.11 15.46
N ALA A 559 11.33 4.82 15.18
CA ALA A 559 11.90 3.77 16.01
C ALA A 559 13.45 3.81 16.03
N ALA A 560 14.09 4.26 14.95
CA ALA A 560 15.55 4.38 14.85
C ALA A 560 16.10 5.61 15.57
N ASN A 561 15.31 6.69 15.71
CA ASN A 561 15.73 7.92 16.38
C ASN A 561 15.65 7.83 17.91
N TYR A 562 14.79 6.95 18.46
CA TYR A 562 14.57 6.89 19.91
C TYR A 562 15.11 5.63 20.58
N LYS A 563 15.79 5.85 21.71
CA LYS A 563 16.25 4.81 22.61
C LYS A 563 15.10 4.14 23.34
N LEU A 564 15.27 2.87 23.69
CA LEU A 564 14.26 2.05 24.35
C LEU A 564 13.69 2.70 25.63
N PRO A 565 14.47 3.32 26.54
CA PRO A 565 13.92 3.98 27.73
C PRO A 565 12.92 5.11 27.40
N LYS A 566 13.16 5.86 26.32
CA LYS A 566 12.25 6.94 25.87
C LYS A 566 10.90 6.38 25.43
N ILE A 567 10.92 5.27 24.69
CA ILE A 567 9.70 4.59 24.22
C ILE A 567 8.98 3.89 25.36
N LEU A 568 9.71 3.25 26.28
CA LEU A 568 9.15 2.68 27.51
C LEU A 568 8.46 3.73 28.37
N GLY A 569 8.99 4.96 28.41
CA GLY A 569 8.33 6.10 29.04
C GLY A 569 6.89 6.31 28.54
N CYS A 570 6.57 5.93 27.30
CA CYS A 570 5.24 6.03 26.72
C CYS A 570 4.29 4.88 27.12
N ALA A 571 4.68 3.92 27.96
CA ALA A 571 3.83 2.76 28.32
C ALA A 571 2.44 3.14 28.87
N GLN A 572 2.33 4.29 29.53
CA GLN A 572 1.07 4.81 30.08
C GLN A 572 -0.02 5.01 29.02
N ILE A 573 0.34 5.30 27.76
CA ILE A 573 -0.64 5.49 26.67
C ILE A 573 -1.47 4.22 26.42
N MET A 574 -0.90 3.06 26.72
CA MET A 574 -1.51 1.73 26.61
C MET A 574 -2.20 1.28 27.91
N GLY A 575 -2.15 2.11 28.96
CA GLY A 575 -2.60 1.76 30.33
C GLY A 575 -1.72 0.70 30.98
N ARG A 576 -0.41 0.73 30.72
CA ARG A 576 0.63 -0.14 31.29
C ARG A 576 1.56 0.68 32.17
N SER A 577 2.27 0.06 33.12
CA SER A 577 3.34 0.73 33.86
C SER A 577 4.70 0.53 33.18
N GLU A 578 5.65 1.41 33.45
CA GLU A 578 7.01 1.30 32.90
C GLU A 578 7.79 0.12 33.51
N GLN A 579 7.37 -0.35 34.69
CA GLN A 579 7.95 -1.49 35.40
C GLN A 579 7.34 -2.84 35.00
N GLU A 580 6.24 -2.84 34.25
CA GLU A 580 5.61 -4.06 33.76
C GLU A 580 6.48 -4.70 32.67
N GLU A 581 6.59 -6.03 32.66
CA GLU A 581 7.28 -6.72 31.57
C GLU A 581 6.45 -6.65 30.27
N LEU A 582 6.89 -5.80 29.34
CA LEU A 582 6.21 -5.58 28.06
C LEU A 582 6.61 -6.62 27.00
N THR A 583 5.74 -6.80 26.02
CA THR A 583 6.05 -7.50 24.76
C THR A 583 6.74 -6.57 23.77
N ALA A 584 7.41 -7.12 22.76
CA ALA A 584 8.03 -6.29 21.73
C ALA A 584 6.98 -5.49 20.91
N ALA A 585 5.76 -6.00 20.78
CA ALA A 585 4.63 -5.28 20.18
C ALA A 585 4.31 -3.97 20.92
N GLN A 586 4.48 -3.94 22.23
CA GLN A 586 4.22 -2.77 23.05
C GLN A 586 5.35 -1.73 22.98
N ILE A 587 6.50 -2.08 22.40
CA ILE A 587 7.55 -1.12 22.01
C ILE A 587 7.25 -0.54 20.63
N LEU A 588 6.68 -1.34 19.73
CA LEU A 588 6.24 -0.88 18.41
C LEU A 588 5.09 0.13 18.50
N TYR A 589 4.14 -0.11 19.41
CA TYR A 589 2.90 0.66 19.53
C TYR A 589 3.15 2.18 19.64
N PRO A 590 3.98 2.71 20.56
CA PRO A 590 4.20 4.15 20.65
C PRO A 590 4.82 4.75 19.38
N CYS A 591 5.67 3.98 18.68
CA CYS A 591 6.25 4.41 17.40
C CYS A 591 5.16 4.51 16.32
N MET A 592 4.23 3.55 16.28
CA MET A 592 3.07 3.57 15.38
C MET A 592 2.14 4.76 15.68
N GLN A 593 1.76 4.98 16.94
CA GLN A 593 0.89 6.10 17.29
C GLN A 593 1.56 7.47 17.03
N CYS A 594 2.88 7.56 17.19
CA CYS A 594 3.64 8.75 16.78
C CYS A 594 3.59 8.94 15.25
N ALA A 595 3.75 7.86 14.48
CA ALA A 595 3.63 7.90 13.01
C ALA A 595 2.22 8.29 12.54
N ASP A 596 1.17 7.82 13.22
CA ASP A 596 -0.24 8.11 12.91
C ASP A 596 -0.50 9.62 12.82
N ILE A 597 0.11 10.42 13.71
CA ILE A 597 -0.05 11.88 13.75
C ILE A 597 0.36 12.52 12.40
N PHE A 598 1.49 12.10 11.85
CA PHE A 598 1.97 12.63 10.57
C PHE A 598 1.26 12.01 9.38
N PHE A 599 0.98 10.71 9.45
CA PHE A 599 0.31 9.94 8.41
C PHE A 599 -1.12 10.42 8.15
N LEU A 600 -1.82 10.81 9.21
CA LEU A 600 -3.16 11.40 9.15
C LEU A 600 -3.15 12.90 8.84
N LYS A 601 -1.95 13.51 8.86
CA LYS A 601 -1.72 14.94 8.66
C LYS A 601 -2.48 15.78 9.69
N ALA A 602 -2.51 15.31 10.93
CA ALA A 602 -3.17 16.00 12.03
C ALA A 602 -2.45 17.31 12.34
N ASP A 603 -3.19 18.41 12.39
CA ASP A 603 -2.70 19.67 12.94
C ASP A 603 -2.90 19.73 14.46
N ILE A 604 -3.98 19.10 14.95
CA ILE A 604 -4.34 19.05 16.37
C ILE A 604 -4.52 17.59 16.82
N CYS A 605 -3.70 17.14 17.75
CA CYS A 605 -3.86 15.87 18.45
C CYS A 605 -4.82 16.06 19.63
N GLN A 606 -6.08 15.65 19.46
CA GLN A 606 -7.14 15.82 20.46
C GLN A 606 -7.42 14.49 21.16
N LEU A 607 -6.54 14.10 22.09
CA LEU A 607 -6.65 12.84 22.85
C LEU A 607 -6.66 13.10 24.35
N GLY A 608 -6.91 12.09 25.18
CA GLY A 608 -6.90 12.25 26.64
C GLY A 608 -5.52 12.63 27.19
N MET A 609 -5.47 13.16 28.41
CA MET A 609 -4.19 13.46 29.10
C MET A 609 -3.27 12.24 29.22
N ASP A 610 -3.80 11.02 29.25
CA ASP A 610 -3.01 9.78 29.27
C ASP A 610 -2.26 9.50 27.96
N GLN A 611 -2.62 10.17 26.86
CA GLN A 611 -1.93 10.09 25.56
C GLN A 611 -0.85 11.18 25.38
N ARG A 612 -0.68 12.07 26.36
CA ARG A 612 0.22 13.23 26.27
C ARG A 612 1.66 12.83 25.91
N LYS A 613 2.20 11.75 26.48
CA LYS A 613 3.61 11.37 26.28
C LYS A 613 3.96 11.08 24.81
N VAL A 614 3.10 10.37 24.07
CA VAL A 614 3.36 10.10 22.63
C VAL A 614 3.09 11.32 21.75
N ASN A 615 2.15 12.19 22.14
CA ASN A 615 1.94 13.45 21.44
C ASN A 615 3.16 14.38 21.59
N VAL A 616 3.79 14.40 22.77
CA VAL A 616 5.05 15.12 23.00
C VAL A 616 6.19 14.48 22.22
N LEU A 617 6.27 13.14 22.18
CA LEU A 617 7.25 12.42 21.34
C LEU A 617 7.15 12.85 19.87
N ALA A 618 5.95 13.07 19.33
CA ALA A 618 5.78 13.56 17.96
C ALA A 618 6.30 14.99 17.77
N ARG A 619 6.19 15.85 18.78
CA ARG A 619 6.78 17.21 18.73
C ARG A 619 8.30 17.17 18.79
N GLU A 620 8.87 16.30 19.63
CA GLU A 620 10.32 16.07 19.70
C GLU A 620 10.84 15.51 18.37
N TYR A 621 10.10 14.58 17.75
CA TYR A 621 10.46 14.04 16.44
C TYR A 621 10.48 15.11 15.36
N CYS A 622 9.59 16.09 15.43
CA CYS A 622 9.66 17.26 14.54
C CYS A 622 10.97 18.05 14.73
N ASP A 623 11.47 18.18 15.96
CA ASP A 623 12.75 18.85 16.21
C ASP A 623 13.92 18.06 15.62
N ASP A 624 13.94 16.75 15.84
CA ASP A 624 15.00 15.84 15.37
C ASP A 624 15.12 15.86 13.83
N ILE A 625 13.98 15.83 13.13
CA ILE A 625 13.94 15.92 11.65
C ILE A 625 13.89 17.36 11.12
N LYS A 626 14.00 18.36 11.99
CA LYS A 626 13.95 19.80 11.68
C LYS A 626 12.68 20.24 10.91
N ARG A 627 11.55 19.61 11.21
CA ARG A 627 10.23 19.97 10.71
C ARG A 627 9.66 21.14 11.50
N LYS A 628 9.39 22.25 10.81
CA LYS A 628 8.89 23.49 11.44
C LYS A 628 7.47 23.38 11.99
N ASN A 629 6.57 22.71 11.27
CA ASN A 629 5.17 22.61 11.65
C ASN A 629 4.98 21.39 12.57
N LYS A 630 4.81 21.69 13.86
CA LYS A 630 4.53 20.71 14.91
C LYS A 630 3.02 20.52 15.09
N PRO A 631 2.56 19.32 15.47
CA PRO A 631 1.17 19.11 15.87
C PRO A 631 0.90 19.85 17.19
N ILE A 632 -0.24 20.53 17.28
CA ILE A 632 -0.76 21.07 18.54
C ILE A 632 -1.32 19.92 19.36
N ILE A 633 -0.96 19.85 20.63
CA ILE A 633 -1.47 18.85 21.56
C ILE A 633 -2.61 19.51 22.33
N LEU A 634 -3.84 19.05 22.14
CA LEU A 634 -5.02 19.57 22.82
C LEU A 634 -5.63 18.45 23.66
N SER A 635 -5.02 18.21 24.82
CA SER A 635 -5.31 17.04 25.64
C SER A 635 -6.54 17.27 26.53
N HIS A 636 -7.56 16.41 26.41
CA HIS A 636 -8.80 16.54 27.18
C HIS A 636 -8.74 15.88 28.56
N HIS A 637 -9.61 16.36 29.44
CA HIS A 637 -9.74 15.90 30.81
C HIS A 637 -10.08 14.41 30.93
N MET A 638 -9.51 13.73 31.93
CA MET A 638 -9.74 12.32 32.19
C MET A 638 -10.88 12.13 33.19
N LEU A 639 -12.08 11.80 32.69
CA LEU A 639 -13.24 11.58 33.55
C LEU A 639 -13.02 10.41 34.53
N PRO A 640 -13.20 10.61 35.85
CA PRO A 640 -12.85 9.64 36.88
C PRO A 640 -13.83 8.46 36.93
N GLY A 641 -13.41 7.40 37.64
CA GLY A 641 -14.30 6.31 38.02
C GLY A 641 -15.32 6.74 39.08
N LEU A 642 -16.46 6.06 39.14
CA LEU A 642 -17.53 6.42 40.09
C LEU A 642 -17.19 6.10 41.56
N GLN A 643 -16.17 5.28 41.85
CA GLN A 643 -15.80 4.91 43.22
C GLN A 643 -14.70 5.82 43.79
N GLN A 644 -14.58 5.86 45.12
CA GLN A 644 -13.59 6.70 45.79
C GLN A 644 -12.15 6.32 45.38
N GLY A 645 -11.35 7.34 45.05
CA GLY A 645 -9.93 7.15 44.68
C GLY A 645 -9.69 6.57 43.29
N GLN A 646 -10.73 6.43 42.46
CA GLN A 646 -10.58 5.98 41.07
C GLN A 646 -10.30 7.16 40.13
N GLU A 647 -9.03 7.33 39.75
CA GLU A 647 -8.62 8.35 38.78
C GLU A 647 -9.14 8.09 37.36
N LYS A 648 -9.54 6.85 37.05
CA LYS A 648 -10.05 6.46 35.72
C LYS A 648 -11.10 5.36 35.84
N MET A 649 -12.10 5.44 34.96
CA MET A 649 -13.10 4.37 34.78
C MET A 649 -12.44 3.03 34.38
N SER A 650 -12.93 1.94 34.97
CA SER A 650 -12.48 0.59 34.65
C SER A 650 -13.55 -0.21 33.89
N LYS A 651 -13.12 -0.93 32.85
CA LYS A 651 -14.01 -1.88 32.15
C LYS A 651 -14.21 -3.19 32.90
N SER A 652 -13.31 -3.51 33.84
CA SER A 652 -13.38 -4.74 34.65
C SER A 652 -14.21 -4.59 35.92
N ASP A 653 -14.48 -3.36 36.35
CA ASP A 653 -15.42 -3.05 37.44
C ASP A 653 -16.68 -2.40 36.84
N PRO A 654 -17.77 -3.16 36.67
CA PRO A 654 -19.02 -2.63 36.09
C PRO A 654 -19.63 -1.48 36.88
N LEU A 655 -19.30 -1.30 38.16
CA LEU A 655 -19.78 -0.18 38.99
C LEU A 655 -18.88 1.05 38.93
N SER A 656 -17.69 0.95 38.34
CA SER A 656 -16.78 2.07 38.17
C SER A 656 -17.14 2.98 36.98
N ALA A 657 -17.91 2.48 36.02
CA ALA A 657 -18.16 3.16 34.75
C ALA A 657 -19.62 3.03 34.30
N ILE A 658 -20.15 4.09 33.70
CA ILE A 658 -21.41 4.06 32.95
C ILE A 658 -21.10 3.67 31.51
N PHE A 659 -21.76 2.63 31.00
CA PHE A 659 -21.67 2.24 29.60
C PHE A 659 -22.78 2.89 28.78
N MET A 660 -22.50 3.13 27.51
CA MET A 660 -23.36 3.91 26.62
C MET A 660 -24.75 3.29 26.39
N GLU A 661 -24.87 1.99 26.57
CA GLU A 661 -26.11 1.23 26.43
C GLU A 661 -26.61 0.61 27.75
N ASP A 662 -26.13 1.08 28.91
CA ASP A 662 -26.71 0.68 30.20
C ASP A 662 -28.19 1.05 30.26
N GLU A 663 -29.02 0.16 30.81
CA GLU A 663 -30.45 0.45 31.02
C GLU A 663 -30.61 1.55 32.08
N GLU A 664 -31.78 2.20 32.12
CA GLU A 664 -32.03 3.28 33.10
C GLU A 664 -31.79 2.81 34.55
N ALA A 665 -32.20 1.59 34.87
CA ALA A 665 -32.01 0.99 36.18
C ALA A 665 -30.52 0.83 36.53
N ASP A 666 -29.67 0.49 35.56
CA ASP A 666 -28.23 0.32 35.76
C ASP A 666 -27.55 1.67 36.00
N VAL A 667 -27.90 2.69 35.21
CA VAL A 667 -27.40 4.07 35.40
C VAL A 667 -27.78 4.59 36.79
N ASN A 668 -29.05 4.44 37.17
CA ASN A 668 -29.56 4.86 38.47
C ASN A 668 -28.83 4.15 39.61
N LEU A 669 -28.59 2.84 39.49
CA LEU A 669 -27.87 2.06 40.49
C LEU A 669 -26.42 2.51 40.63
N LYS A 670 -25.72 2.74 39.52
CA LYS A 670 -24.32 3.16 39.49
C LYS A 670 -24.13 4.54 40.12
N ILE A 671 -24.95 5.52 39.73
CA ILE A 671 -24.90 6.88 40.31
C ILE A 671 -25.32 6.86 41.78
N LYS A 672 -26.32 6.07 42.17
CA LYS A 672 -26.69 5.91 43.59
C LYS A 672 -25.49 5.46 44.43
N LYS A 673 -24.71 4.49 43.92
CA LYS A 673 -23.50 3.95 44.57
C LYS A 673 -22.24 4.79 44.39
N ALA A 674 -22.24 5.79 43.52
CA ALA A 674 -21.06 6.61 43.25
C ALA A 674 -20.60 7.37 44.51
N TYR A 675 -19.30 7.59 44.62
CA TYR A 675 -18.72 8.46 45.65
C TYR A 675 -19.23 9.89 45.44
N CYS A 676 -19.83 10.46 46.48
CA CYS A 676 -20.41 11.82 46.45
C CYS A 676 -20.59 12.32 47.88
N PRO A 677 -19.48 12.52 48.62
CA PRO A 677 -19.54 13.07 49.98
C PRO A 677 -20.20 14.46 49.99
N PRO A 678 -21.02 14.80 51.01
CA PRO A 678 -21.60 16.14 51.16
C PRO A 678 -20.48 17.18 51.36
N GLN A 679 -20.64 18.38 50.78
CA GLN A 679 -19.74 19.52 50.90
C GLN A 679 -18.29 19.32 50.43
N ILE A 680 -17.94 18.15 49.90
CA ILE A 680 -16.61 17.87 49.35
C ILE A 680 -16.71 17.85 47.82
N VAL A 681 -16.06 18.82 47.18
CA VAL A 681 -16.04 18.99 45.72
C VAL A 681 -14.87 18.25 45.07
N LYS A 682 -13.67 18.40 45.63
CA LYS A 682 -12.46 17.80 45.06
C LYS A 682 -12.55 16.27 45.05
N GLY A 683 -12.35 15.67 43.87
CA GLY A 683 -12.40 14.21 43.67
C GLY A 683 -13.81 13.62 43.79
N ASN A 684 -14.86 14.44 43.59
CA ASN A 684 -16.25 14.00 43.59
C ASN A 684 -16.70 13.68 42.15
N PRO A 685 -16.78 12.39 41.75
CA PRO A 685 -17.09 12.01 40.38
C PRO A 685 -18.49 12.46 39.95
N CYS A 686 -19.45 12.62 40.86
CA CYS A 686 -20.78 13.11 40.49
C CYS A 686 -20.73 14.56 40.00
N LEU A 687 -19.93 15.41 40.65
CA LEU A 687 -19.75 16.81 40.25
C LEU A 687 -18.95 16.91 38.96
N GLU A 688 -17.93 16.08 38.76
CA GLU A 688 -17.16 16.05 37.51
C GLU A 688 -18.02 15.60 36.32
N TYR A 689 -18.93 14.64 36.51
CA TYR A 689 -19.90 14.28 35.46
C TYR A 689 -20.84 15.45 35.15
N VAL A 690 -21.25 16.22 36.16
CA VAL A 690 -22.05 17.43 35.93
C VAL A 690 -21.23 18.46 35.12
N GLN A 691 -19.97 18.70 35.48
CA GLN A 691 -19.09 19.66 34.84
C GLN A 691 -18.74 19.32 33.39
N PHE A 692 -18.36 18.06 33.11
CA PHE A 692 -17.79 17.67 31.82
C PHE A 692 -18.77 16.97 30.88
N ILE A 693 -19.93 16.52 31.39
CA ILE A 693 -20.97 15.88 30.57
C ILE A 693 -22.23 16.74 30.54
N ILE A 694 -22.79 17.08 31.70
CA ILE A 694 -24.13 17.68 31.77
C ILE A 694 -24.12 19.15 31.29
N PHE A 695 -23.26 19.99 31.88
CA PHE A 695 -23.16 21.40 31.47
C PHE A 695 -22.82 21.56 29.98
N PRO A 696 -21.83 20.84 29.41
CA PRO A 696 -21.53 21.00 27.99
C PRO A 696 -22.60 20.43 27.05
N TRP A 697 -23.52 19.60 27.57
CA TRP A 697 -24.62 19.02 26.78
C TRP A 697 -25.91 19.84 26.83
N PHE A 698 -26.31 20.29 28.02
CA PHE A 698 -27.58 20.99 28.24
C PHE A 698 -27.42 22.49 28.47
N ASN A 699 -26.20 23.01 28.65
CA ASN A 699 -25.86 24.38 29.10
C ASN A 699 -26.35 24.75 30.51
N GLU A 700 -27.17 23.91 31.14
CA GLU A 700 -27.68 24.09 32.50
C GLU A 700 -27.86 22.74 33.21
N PHE A 701 -28.02 22.77 34.53
CA PHE A 701 -28.39 21.60 35.31
C PHE A 701 -29.58 21.89 36.22
N LYS A 702 -30.70 21.20 35.97
CA LYS A 702 -31.93 21.31 36.76
C LYS A 702 -31.94 20.29 37.90
N VAL A 703 -32.15 20.77 39.12
CA VAL A 703 -32.30 19.94 40.33
C VAL A 703 -33.73 20.08 40.87
N GLU A 704 -34.51 19.03 40.69
CA GLU A 704 -35.84 18.88 41.28
C GLU A 704 -35.70 18.36 42.71
N ARG A 705 -36.13 19.16 43.70
CA ARG A 705 -36.13 18.83 45.13
C ARG A 705 -37.40 19.36 45.80
N LYS A 706 -37.77 18.77 46.94
CA LYS A 706 -38.95 19.19 47.71
C LYS A 706 -38.76 20.61 48.24
N GLU A 707 -39.85 21.35 48.47
CA GLU A 707 -39.82 22.69 49.08
C GLU A 707 -39.00 22.74 50.37
N GLN A 708 -39.12 21.71 51.21
CA GLN A 708 -38.37 21.55 52.47
C GLN A 708 -36.85 21.46 52.29
N ASN A 709 -36.38 21.12 51.08
CA ASN A 709 -34.96 21.02 50.72
C ASN A 709 -34.50 22.22 49.86
N GLY A 710 -35.31 23.28 49.74
CA GLY A 710 -34.95 24.52 49.03
C GLY A 710 -35.54 24.66 47.61
N GLY A 711 -36.57 23.87 47.25
CA GLY A 711 -37.35 24.02 46.01
C GLY A 711 -36.58 23.75 44.71
N GLU A 712 -37.26 23.69 43.56
CA GLU A 712 -36.59 23.48 42.27
C GLU A 712 -35.56 24.59 42.00
N LYS A 713 -34.34 24.20 41.60
CA LYS A 713 -33.27 25.14 41.22
C LYS A 713 -32.64 24.73 39.89
N ILE A 714 -32.38 25.72 39.03
CA ILE A 714 -31.68 25.57 37.76
C ILE A 714 -30.33 26.26 37.88
N TYR A 715 -29.25 25.49 37.79
CA TYR A 715 -27.89 26.01 37.81
C TYR A 715 -27.45 26.35 36.39
N LYS A 716 -27.04 27.60 36.16
CA LYS A 716 -26.58 28.07 34.84
C LYS A 716 -25.07 27.96 34.65
N SER A 717 -24.32 27.78 35.72
CA SER A 717 -22.88 27.53 35.66
C SER A 717 -22.44 26.51 36.72
N PHE A 718 -21.29 25.90 36.50
CA PHE A 718 -20.75 24.91 37.42
C PHE A 718 -20.32 25.55 38.75
N GLU A 719 -19.86 26.80 38.70
CA GLU A 719 -19.45 27.59 39.87
C GLU A 719 -20.63 27.84 40.81
N GLU A 720 -21.81 28.15 40.27
CA GLU A 720 -23.05 28.30 41.05
C GLU A 720 -23.41 27.00 41.79
N LEU A 721 -23.27 25.87 41.09
CA LEU A 721 -23.55 24.55 41.65
C LEU A 721 -22.54 24.15 42.74
N VAL A 722 -21.26 24.45 42.52
CA VAL A 722 -20.19 24.21 43.48
C VAL A 722 -20.40 25.03 44.75
N ALA A 723 -20.73 26.32 44.63
CA ALA A 723 -20.97 27.19 45.79
C ALA A 723 -22.13 26.69 46.68
N ASP A 724 -23.22 26.20 46.06
CA ASP A 724 -24.33 25.59 46.80
C ASP A 724 -23.95 24.23 47.39
N TYR A 725 -23.14 23.43 46.71
CA TYR A 725 -22.71 22.14 47.22
C TYR A 725 -21.74 22.28 48.41
N GLU A 726 -20.78 23.20 48.34
CA GLU A 726 -19.81 23.49 49.42
C GLU A 726 -20.48 24.12 50.64
N SER A 727 -21.43 25.02 50.43
CA SER A 727 -22.19 25.65 51.51
C SER A 727 -23.22 24.72 52.16
N GLY A 728 -23.46 23.54 51.58
CA GLY A 728 -24.49 22.60 52.02
C GLY A 728 -25.90 22.93 51.52
N GLY A 729 -26.05 23.98 50.71
CA GLY A 729 -27.29 24.33 50.02
C GLY A 729 -27.73 23.30 48.96
N LEU A 730 -26.86 22.39 48.52
CA LEU A 730 -27.18 21.24 47.67
C LEU A 730 -26.65 19.94 48.28
N HIS A 731 -27.54 19.00 48.60
CA HIS A 731 -27.18 17.72 49.21
C HIS A 731 -26.96 16.62 48.13
N PRO A 732 -26.02 15.66 48.33
CA PRO A 732 -25.83 14.52 47.44
C PRO A 732 -27.10 13.74 47.09
N GLY A 733 -28.04 13.68 48.04
CA GLY A 733 -29.35 13.03 47.89
C GLY A 733 -30.26 13.70 46.86
N ASP A 734 -30.08 14.99 46.60
CA ASP A 734 -30.79 15.73 45.56
C ASP A 734 -29.99 15.76 44.24
N LEU A 735 -28.66 15.84 44.33
CA LEU A 735 -27.76 15.83 43.16
C LEU A 735 -27.87 14.53 42.35
N LYS A 736 -27.72 13.37 43.00
CA LYS A 736 -27.60 12.05 42.33
C LYS A 736 -28.82 11.65 41.50
N PRO A 737 -30.08 11.76 41.98
CA PRO A 737 -31.25 11.42 41.18
C PRO A 737 -31.37 12.31 39.93
N ASN A 738 -31.10 13.61 40.07
CA ASN A 738 -31.15 14.56 38.95
C ASN A 738 -30.02 14.33 37.94
N LEU A 739 -28.81 13.99 38.40
CA LEU A 739 -27.71 13.55 37.53
C LEU A 739 -28.11 12.29 36.75
N SER A 740 -28.70 11.29 37.42
CA SER A 740 -29.15 10.06 36.77
C SER A 740 -30.22 10.35 35.69
N LYS A 741 -31.17 11.22 35.99
CA LYS A 741 -32.22 11.69 35.04
C LYS A 741 -31.59 12.34 33.81
N ALA A 742 -30.63 13.23 34.00
CA ALA A 742 -29.94 13.92 32.90
C ALA A 742 -29.11 12.94 32.05
N LEU A 743 -28.36 12.03 32.67
CA LEU A 743 -27.58 11.00 31.96
C LEU A 743 -28.47 10.06 31.16
N ASN A 744 -29.59 9.60 31.74
CA ASN A 744 -30.54 8.76 31.02
C ASN A 744 -31.12 9.45 29.79
N LYS A 745 -31.39 10.75 29.86
CA LYS A 745 -31.82 11.54 28.70
C LYS A 745 -30.77 11.58 27.59
N ILE A 746 -29.48 11.70 27.93
CA ILE A 746 -28.37 11.68 26.95
C ILE A 746 -28.21 10.30 26.31
N LEU A 747 -28.36 9.22 27.08
CA LEU A 747 -28.15 7.85 26.58
C LEU A 747 -29.37 7.28 25.84
N GLN A 748 -30.54 7.89 25.95
CA GLN A 748 -31.77 7.37 25.36
C GLN A 748 -31.68 7.16 23.83
N PRO A 749 -31.15 8.09 23.02
CA PRO A 749 -30.99 7.87 21.57
C PRO A 749 -30.13 6.64 21.24
N VAL A 750 -29.11 6.35 22.06
CA VAL A 750 -28.26 5.17 21.88
C VAL A 750 -29.05 3.90 22.17
N ARG A 751 -29.83 3.85 23.26
CA ARG A 751 -30.69 2.71 23.59
C ARG A 751 -31.71 2.44 22.48
N ASP A 752 -32.36 3.50 21.99
CA ASP A 752 -33.35 3.40 20.91
C ASP A 752 -32.71 2.87 19.62
N HIS A 753 -31.50 3.33 19.26
CA HIS A 753 -30.75 2.83 18.10
C HIS A 753 -30.50 1.31 18.20
N PHE A 754 -29.93 0.85 19.31
CA PHE A 754 -29.63 -0.58 19.51
C PHE A 754 -30.87 -1.46 19.71
N LYS A 755 -32.01 -0.87 20.05
CA LYS A 755 -33.30 -1.57 20.13
C LYS A 755 -33.94 -1.73 18.74
N ASN A 756 -33.88 -0.68 17.93
CA ASN A 756 -34.66 -0.55 16.70
C ASN A 756 -33.89 -0.96 15.43
N ASP A 757 -32.56 -0.82 15.39
CA ASP A 757 -31.73 -1.26 14.27
C ASP A 757 -31.28 -2.72 14.47
N PRO A 758 -31.68 -3.67 13.58
CA PRO A 758 -31.32 -5.08 13.73
C PRO A 758 -29.81 -5.36 13.64
N LYS A 759 -29.06 -4.59 12.83
CA LYS A 759 -27.62 -4.75 12.68
C LYS A 759 -26.89 -4.25 13.93
N ALA A 760 -27.27 -3.09 14.44
CA ALA A 760 -26.72 -2.55 15.68
C ALA A 760 -27.03 -3.49 16.85
N LYS A 761 -28.26 -3.98 16.96
CA LYS A 761 -28.67 -4.97 17.98
C LYS A 761 -27.82 -6.24 17.95
N ALA A 762 -27.54 -6.75 16.75
CA ALA A 762 -26.69 -7.93 16.56
C ALA A 762 -25.24 -7.66 16.97
N LEU A 763 -24.69 -6.48 16.66
CA LEU A 763 -23.36 -6.06 17.10
C LEU A 763 -23.29 -6.00 18.63
N LEU A 764 -24.26 -5.36 19.28
CA LEU A 764 -24.29 -5.25 20.74
C LEU A 764 -24.36 -6.62 21.42
N LYS A 765 -25.17 -7.54 20.89
CA LYS A 765 -25.25 -8.92 21.40
C LYS A 765 -23.89 -9.63 21.32
N GLN A 766 -23.15 -9.45 20.24
CA GLN A 766 -21.80 -10.00 20.10
C GLN A 766 -20.83 -9.39 21.11
N VAL A 767 -20.81 -8.06 21.23
CA VAL A 767 -19.92 -7.35 22.17
C VAL A 767 -20.20 -7.76 23.62
N LYS A 768 -21.47 -7.87 24.03
CA LYS A 768 -21.84 -8.38 25.37
C LYS A 768 -21.43 -9.85 25.59
N GLY A 769 -21.32 -10.63 24.51
CA GLY A 769 -20.86 -12.02 24.55
C GLY A 769 -19.35 -12.20 24.64
N PHE A 770 -18.55 -11.14 24.44
CA PHE A 770 -17.10 -11.23 24.54
C PHE A 770 -16.65 -11.16 26.00
N HIS A 771 -15.82 -12.13 26.41
CA HIS A 771 -15.21 -12.14 27.74
C HIS A 771 -14.01 -11.18 27.76
N ILE A 772 -13.96 -10.27 28.74
CA ILE A 772 -12.80 -9.40 28.97
C ILE A 772 -11.88 -10.12 29.97
N PRO A 773 -10.67 -10.55 29.60
CA PRO A 773 -9.75 -11.16 30.55
C PRO A 773 -9.38 -10.16 31.65
N ASN A 774 -9.47 -10.57 32.92
CA ASN A 774 -8.97 -9.76 34.04
C ASN A 774 -7.46 -9.57 33.92
N LYS A 775 -6.97 -8.36 34.22
CA LYS A 775 -5.55 -7.95 34.15
C LYS A 775 -4.59 -8.69 35.11
N THR A 776 -4.98 -9.82 35.71
CA THR A 776 -4.23 -10.50 36.77
C THR A 776 -3.93 -11.99 36.53
N SER A 777 -4.20 -12.57 35.36
CA SER A 777 -3.79 -13.96 35.08
C SER A 777 -2.64 -14.04 34.09
N THR A 778 -1.41 -13.96 34.58
CA THR A 778 -0.27 -14.63 33.94
C THR A 778 -0.51 -16.14 34.08
N PRO A 779 -0.43 -16.96 33.04
CA PRO A 779 -0.16 -18.38 33.24
C PRO A 779 1.31 -18.47 33.63
N MET A 780 1.61 -18.47 34.94
CA MET A 780 2.87 -18.99 35.42
C MET A 780 2.84 -20.51 35.20
N ALA A 781 3.61 -20.98 34.23
CA ALA A 781 4.06 -22.36 34.23
C ALA A 781 4.98 -22.52 35.45
N ASN A 782 4.44 -23.04 36.56
CA ASN A 782 5.22 -23.56 37.66
C ASN A 782 5.93 -24.83 37.18
N ALA A 783 7.19 -24.69 36.77
CA ALA A 783 8.14 -25.79 36.70
C ALA A 783 9.11 -25.62 37.88
N ASP A 784 8.76 -26.25 39.01
CA ASP A 784 9.69 -27.01 39.85
C ASP A 784 9.01 -27.41 41.15
N GLN A 785 8.66 -28.69 41.27
CA GLN A 785 8.86 -29.47 42.48
C GLN A 785 8.77 -30.96 42.17
N ARG A 786 9.85 -31.66 42.50
CA ARG A 786 10.04 -33.10 42.43
C ARG A 786 8.93 -33.86 43.17
N ALA A 787 8.41 -34.91 42.56
CA ALA A 787 7.88 -36.07 43.27
C ALA A 787 8.11 -37.35 42.44
N SER A 788 8.81 -38.29 43.05
CA SER A 788 9.17 -39.64 42.55
C SER A 788 7.94 -40.58 42.52
N PRO A 789 8.05 -41.81 41.96
CA PRO A 789 6.96 -42.50 41.25
C PRO A 789 6.17 -43.48 42.14
N PRO A 790 5.01 -44.00 41.69
CA PRO A 790 4.54 -45.29 42.14
C PRO A 790 4.90 -46.39 41.12
N SER A 791 5.54 -47.43 41.64
CA SER A 791 5.87 -48.68 40.98
C SER A 791 4.69 -49.66 40.92
N ARG A 792 4.66 -50.44 39.82
CA ARG A 792 4.21 -51.85 39.65
C ARG A 792 2.92 -52.31 40.33
N HIS A 793 2.02 -52.94 39.56
CA HIS A 793 1.81 -54.41 39.65
C HIS A 793 0.95 -54.98 38.50
N THR A 794 1.60 -55.89 37.75
CA THR A 794 1.18 -57.23 37.30
C THR A 794 -0.18 -57.54 36.66
N GLU A 795 -0.04 -58.16 35.48
CA GLU A 795 -0.62 -59.45 35.04
C GLU A 795 -1.87 -59.51 34.14
N SER A 796 -1.58 -60.02 32.92
CA SER A 796 -2.24 -61.12 32.20
C SER A 796 -3.73 -60.99 31.85
N LEU A 797 -4.04 -61.12 30.56
CA LEU A 797 -4.79 -62.27 30.03
C LEU A 797 -4.72 -62.33 28.50
N THR A 798 -4.67 -63.58 28.04
CA THR A 798 -4.40 -64.11 26.70
C THR A 798 -5.60 -64.09 25.74
N ALA A 799 -5.26 -63.99 24.45
CA ALA A 799 -5.81 -64.67 23.26
C ALA A 799 -7.33 -64.71 23.00
N THR A 800 -7.71 -64.34 21.77
CA THR A 800 -8.48 -65.24 20.89
C THR A 800 -8.30 -64.86 19.43
N GLU A 801 -8.08 -65.91 18.64
CA GLU A 801 -7.85 -65.94 17.20
C GLU A 801 -9.13 -65.62 16.42
N THR A 802 -8.98 -65.13 15.20
CA THR A 802 -9.55 -65.81 14.02
C THR A 802 -8.82 -65.33 12.77
N SER A 803 -8.12 -66.27 12.16
CA SER A 803 -7.44 -66.19 10.87
C SER A 803 -8.44 -66.16 9.73
N HIS A 804 -8.02 -65.68 8.55
CA HIS A 804 -8.02 -66.49 7.33
C HIS A 804 -7.23 -65.79 6.20
N GLY A 805 -6.18 -66.49 5.74
CA GLY A 805 -5.80 -66.54 4.32
C GLY A 805 -4.76 -65.55 3.80
N ALA A 806 -3.49 -65.74 4.16
CA ALA A 806 -2.37 -65.32 3.32
C ALA A 806 -2.05 -66.45 2.33
N GLY A 807 -2.32 -66.23 1.05
CA GLY A 807 -1.76 -66.98 -0.07
C GLY A 807 -0.53 -66.25 -0.60
N SER A 808 0.60 -66.94 -0.60
CA SER A 808 1.87 -66.47 -1.15
C SER A 808 1.77 -66.14 -2.63
N SER A 809 2.24 -64.96 -3.04
CA SER A 809 2.90 -64.82 -4.33
C SER A 809 4.06 -63.82 -4.20
N SER A 810 5.25 -64.35 -4.45
CA SER A 810 6.44 -63.59 -4.78
C SER A 810 6.14 -62.70 -6.00
N SER A 811 6.19 -61.39 -5.82
CA SER A 811 6.54 -60.50 -6.93
C SER A 811 7.40 -59.36 -6.40
N SER A 812 8.66 -59.42 -6.84
CA SER A 812 9.61 -58.32 -6.83
C SER A 812 8.95 -57.03 -7.30
N THR A 813 8.91 -56.00 -6.45
CA THR A 813 8.78 -54.62 -6.91
C THR A 813 9.84 -53.77 -6.21
N SER A 814 10.77 -53.33 -7.04
CA SER A 814 11.90 -52.47 -6.76
C SER A 814 11.50 -51.21 -5.98
N ALA A 815 12.18 -50.94 -4.88
CA ALA A 815 12.31 -49.58 -4.36
C ALA A 815 12.97 -48.73 -5.44
N THR A 816 12.19 -47.91 -6.12
CA THR A 816 12.73 -46.87 -7.01
C THR A 816 13.32 -45.80 -6.10
N SER A 817 14.66 -45.79 -5.97
CA SER A 817 15.34 -44.67 -5.33
C SER A 817 15.11 -43.43 -6.19
N SER A 818 14.51 -42.40 -5.60
CA SER A 818 14.36 -41.11 -6.28
C SER A 818 15.75 -40.48 -6.40
N THR A 819 16.42 -40.68 -7.52
CA THR A 819 17.70 -40.06 -7.82
C THR A 819 17.46 -38.65 -8.36
N PHE A 820 17.97 -37.63 -7.68
CA PHE A 820 17.97 -36.27 -8.21
C PHE A 820 19.25 -36.07 -9.00
N GLN A 821 19.14 -35.90 -10.32
CA GLN A 821 20.30 -35.77 -11.22
C GLN A 821 21.38 -36.86 -11.02
N GLY A 822 20.97 -38.08 -10.65
CA GLY A 822 21.88 -39.20 -10.39
C GLY A 822 22.43 -39.30 -8.96
N MET A 823 22.18 -38.33 -8.07
CA MET A 823 22.55 -38.41 -6.65
C MET A 823 21.51 -39.15 -5.81
N SER A 824 21.98 -40.02 -4.91
CA SER A 824 21.20 -40.65 -3.85
C SER A 824 20.76 -39.64 -2.78
N LEU A 825 19.77 -40.00 -1.97
CA LEU A 825 19.30 -39.15 -0.87
C LEU A 825 20.42 -38.94 0.17
N GLU A 826 21.21 -39.97 0.44
CA GLU A 826 22.34 -39.95 1.36
C GLU A 826 23.45 -39.01 0.88
N GLU A 827 23.79 -39.04 -0.41
CA GLU A 827 24.76 -38.11 -1.01
C GLU A 827 24.27 -36.67 -0.91
N ARG A 828 23.00 -36.41 -1.27
CA ARG A 828 22.41 -35.07 -1.15
C ARG A 828 22.41 -34.57 0.29
N PHE A 829 22.01 -35.43 1.24
CA PHE A 829 22.01 -35.10 2.66
C PHE A 829 23.42 -34.75 3.14
N SER A 830 24.43 -35.55 2.78
CA SER A 830 25.83 -35.31 3.14
C SER A 830 26.33 -33.96 2.62
N ILE A 831 26.07 -33.63 1.34
CA ILE A 831 26.45 -32.36 0.74
C ILE A 831 25.79 -31.18 1.47
N VAL A 832 24.46 -31.23 1.66
CA VAL A 832 23.72 -30.16 2.33
C VAL A 832 24.17 -30.01 3.78
N ARG A 833 24.31 -31.11 4.53
CA ARG A 833 24.73 -31.10 5.92
C ARG A 833 26.16 -30.55 6.10
N SER A 834 27.04 -30.76 5.12
CA SER A 834 28.44 -30.29 5.15
C SER A 834 28.59 -28.76 5.14
N VAL A 835 27.54 -28.03 4.77
CA VAL A 835 27.53 -26.55 4.74
C VAL A 835 27.32 -25.94 6.13
N GLY A 836 26.69 -26.68 7.04
CA GLY A 836 26.46 -26.24 8.42
C GLY A 836 27.52 -26.80 9.38
N GLU A 837 27.93 -25.99 10.34
CA GLU A 837 28.53 -26.49 11.58
C GLU A 837 27.44 -27.18 12.43
N GLU A 838 26.26 -26.56 12.52
CA GLU A 838 25.12 -27.05 13.28
C GLU A 838 23.86 -27.19 12.42
N CYS A 839 23.10 -28.27 12.65
CA CYS A 839 21.80 -28.51 12.01
C CYS A 839 20.69 -28.76 13.06
N ILE A 840 19.60 -27.99 13.00
CA ILE A 840 18.42 -28.13 13.88
C ILE A 840 17.16 -28.33 13.01
N GLN A 841 16.63 -29.56 12.85
CA GLN A 841 17.18 -30.85 13.28
C GLN A 841 17.51 -31.74 12.08
N GLU A 842 18.54 -32.57 12.20
CA GLU A 842 19.04 -33.42 11.10
C GLU A 842 17.98 -34.38 10.54
N GLU A 843 17.15 -34.98 11.40
CA GLU A 843 16.04 -35.84 10.95
C GLU A 843 15.02 -35.07 10.10
N GLU A 844 14.73 -33.83 10.47
CA GLU A 844 13.81 -32.97 9.72
C GLU A 844 14.42 -32.58 8.37
N LEU A 845 15.73 -32.36 8.30
CA LEU A 845 16.46 -32.09 7.07
C LEU A 845 16.42 -33.30 6.11
N LEU A 846 16.66 -34.51 6.62
CA LEU A 846 16.58 -35.73 5.81
C LEU A 846 15.17 -35.91 5.23
N ARG A 847 14.13 -35.78 6.07
CA ARG A 847 12.72 -35.86 5.63
C ARG A 847 12.35 -34.75 4.65
N LEU A 848 12.94 -33.56 4.79
CA LEU A 848 12.73 -32.46 3.85
C LEU A 848 13.30 -32.79 2.47
N LEU A 849 14.53 -33.29 2.40
CA LEU A 849 15.20 -33.66 1.15
C LEU A 849 14.53 -34.85 0.44
N GLU A 850 13.97 -35.78 1.22
CA GLU A 850 13.17 -36.89 0.70
C GLU A 850 11.85 -36.40 0.07
N LYS A 851 11.15 -35.47 0.73
CA LYS A 851 9.81 -35.04 0.30
C LYS A 851 9.81 -33.90 -0.71
N LYS A 852 10.83 -33.06 -0.70
CA LYS A 852 10.91 -31.85 -1.48
C LYS A 852 12.16 -31.88 -2.35
N GLU A 853 11.94 -32.07 -3.64
CA GLU A 853 13.02 -32.14 -4.63
C GLU A 853 13.85 -30.86 -4.66
N THR A 854 13.22 -29.68 -4.53
CA THR A 854 13.88 -28.37 -4.55
C THR A 854 13.57 -27.53 -3.31
N PRO A 855 14.23 -27.78 -2.16
CA PRO A 855 14.09 -26.95 -0.97
C PRO A 855 14.63 -25.54 -1.18
N PHE A 856 14.03 -24.55 -0.53
CA PHE A 856 14.48 -23.16 -0.53
C PHE A 856 15.33 -22.88 0.71
N CYS A 857 16.55 -22.45 0.47
CA CYS A 857 17.47 -21.88 1.45
C CYS A 857 17.41 -20.35 1.40
N TYR A 858 17.67 -19.68 2.52
CA TYR A 858 17.93 -18.25 2.51
C TYR A 858 19.09 -17.86 3.43
N ASP A 859 19.74 -16.75 3.08
CA ASP A 859 20.67 -16.01 3.94
C ASP A 859 20.51 -14.50 3.70
N GLY A 860 20.70 -13.71 4.75
CA GLY A 860 20.49 -12.26 4.74
C GLY A 860 21.74 -11.47 5.06
N PHE A 861 21.96 -10.39 4.31
CA PHE A 861 23.15 -9.55 4.42
C PHE A 861 22.77 -8.08 4.57
N GLU A 862 23.18 -7.46 5.67
CA GLU A 862 23.16 -6.00 5.82
C GLU A 862 24.20 -5.36 4.87
N PRO A 863 23.81 -4.49 3.94
CA PRO A 863 24.76 -3.70 3.15
C PRO A 863 25.43 -2.64 4.03
N SER A 864 26.54 -3.04 4.66
CA SER A 864 27.15 -2.35 5.80
C SER A 864 28.60 -1.93 5.57
N GLY A 865 29.10 -2.09 4.34
CA GLY A 865 30.44 -1.67 3.92
C GLY A 865 31.10 -2.72 3.03
N ARG A 866 32.43 -2.67 2.97
CA ARG A 866 33.26 -3.63 2.24
C ARG A 866 32.90 -5.08 2.63
N MET A 867 32.94 -5.99 1.66
CA MET A 867 32.66 -7.41 1.87
C MET A 867 33.97 -8.13 2.21
N HIS A 868 33.99 -8.91 3.27
CA HIS A 868 35.13 -9.77 3.62
C HIS A 868 34.98 -11.19 3.07
N ILE A 869 36.06 -11.96 3.01
CA ILE A 869 36.09 -13.28 2.36
C ILE A 869 35.10 -14.31 2.91
N ALA A 870 34.69 -14.24 4.18
CA ALA A 870 33.61 -15.10 4.67
C ALA A 870 32.24 -14.77 4.04
N GLN A 871 31.96 -13.50 3.77
CA GLN A 871 30.72 -13.08 3.11
C GLN A 871 30.75 -13.36 1.60
N GLY A 872 31.91 -13.30 0.96
CA GLY A 872 32.05 -13.58 -0.48
C GLY A 872 32.34 -15.04 -0.78
N VAL A 873 33.54 -15.51 -0.42
CA VAL A 873 34.06 -16.83 -0.80
C VAL A 873 33.36 -17.98 -0.06
N VAL A 874 33.32 -17.96 1.28
CA VAL A 874 32.68 -19.04 2.06
C VAL A 874 31.20 -19.15 1.72
N LYS A 875 30.52 -18.01 1.56
CA LYS A 875 29.12 -18.00 1.11
C LYS A 875 28.96 -18.61 -0.27
N THR A 876 29.84 -18.29 -1.22
CA THR A 876 29.82 -18.88 -2.57
C THR A 876 30.00 -20.39 -2.53
N ILE A 877 30.96 -20.91 -1.75
CA ILE A 877 31.15 -22.35 -1.54
C ILE A 877 29.85 -23.00 -1.03
N ASN A 878 29.26 -22.41 0.01
CA ASN A 878 28.06 -22.93 0.64
C ASN A 878 26.86 -22.91 -0.31
N VAL A 879 26.65 -21.82 -1.04
CA VAL A 879 25.58 -21.68 -2.02
C VAL A 879 25.75 -22.70 -3.15
N ASN A 880 26.94 -22.82 -3.73
CA ASN A 880 27.20 -23.75 -4.83
C ASN A 880 27.00 -25.22 -4.40
N LYS A 881 27.36 -25.59 -3.16
CA LYS A 881 27.07 -26.92 -2.59
C LYS A 881 25.57 -27.18 -2.43
N LEU A 882 24.81 -26.18 -1.96
CA LEU A 882 23.37 -26.32 -1.79
C LEU A 882 22.67 -26.43 -3.15
N THR A 883 23.04 -25.56 -4.11
CA THR A 883 22.40 -25.54 -5.44
C THR A 883 22.73 -26.78 -6.26
N SER A 884 23.95 -27.32 -6.15
CA SER A 884 24.29 -28.60 -6.77
C SER A 884 23.51 -29.77 -6.15
N ALA A 885 23.21 -29.74 -4.85
CA ALA A 885 22.35 -30.72 -4.20
C ALA A 885 20.83 -30.52 -4.49
N GLY A 886 20.46 -29.59 -5.36
CA GLY A 886 19.08 -29.33 -5.80
C GLY A 886 18.33 -28.28 -4.98
N CYS A 887 18.97 -27.61 -4.02
CA CYS A 887 18.34 -26.49 -3.32
C CYS A 887 18.29 -25.23 -4.20
N LYS A 888 17.35 -24.34 -3.91
CA LYS A 888 17.35 -22.96 -4.43
C LYS A 888 17.77 -22.02 -3.32
N MET A 889 18.49 -20.96 -3.65
CA MET A 889 18.98 -19.99 -2.69
C MET A 889 18.33 -18.63 -2.89
N LYS A 890 17.87 -18.01 -1.80
CA LYS A 890 17.49 -16.60 -1.76
C LYS A 890 18.53 -15.82 -0.97
N LEU A 891 19.22 -14.90 -1.63
CA LEU A 891 20.11 -13.95 -0.98
C LEU A 891 19.36 -12.66 -0.71
N TRP A 892 19.08 -12.43 0.57
CA TRP A 892 18.29 -11.31 1.07
C TRP A 892 19.19 -10.10 1.32
N ILE A 893 19.11 -9.13 0.42
CA ILE A 893 19.77 -7.84 0.55
C ILE A 893 18.98 -7.00 1.55
N ALA A 894 19.43 -7.06 2.80
CA ALA A 894 18.71 -6.58 3.97
C ALA A 894 18.92 -5.06 4.16
N ASP A 895 18.52 -4.28 3.15
CA ASP A 895 18.71 -2.82 3.10
C ASP A 895 17.91 -2.05 4.15
N TRP A 896 16.67 -2.45 4.46
CA TRP A 896 15.92 -1.89 5.59
C TRP A 896 16.52 -2.27 6.94
N PHE A 897 17.02 -3.50 7.07
CA PHE A 897 17.71 -3.97 8.27
C PHE A 897 18.99 -3.17 8.54
N ALA A 898 19.80 -2.94 7.50
CA ALA A 898 20.97 -2.07 7.59
C ALA A 898 20.60 -0.64 8.02
N ARG A 899 19.49 -0.09 7.53
CA ARG A 899 18.98 1.22 7.98
C ARG A 899 18.59 1.20 9.46
N LEU A 900 17.82 0.20 9.88
CA LEU A 900 17.37 0.04 11.28
C LEU A 900 18.53 -0.12 12.25
N ASN A 901 19.62 -0.76 11.81
CA ASN A 901 20.84 -0.91 12.59
C ASN A 901 21.86 0.22 12.37
N ASN A 902 21.44 1.33 11.77
CA ASN A 902 22.23 2.55 11.53
C ASN A 902 23.55 2.34 10.76
N LYS A 903 23.56 1.39 9.82
CA LYS A 903 24.69 1.23 8.88
C LYS A 903 24.68 2.34 7.85
N MET A 904 25.87 2.78 7.44
CA MET A 904 26.05 3.93 6.52
C MET A 904 25.35 5.23 6.99
N GLY A 905 25.20 5.43 8.31
CA GLY A 905 24.48 6.54 8.93
C GLY A 905 22.97 6.47 8.75
N GLY A 906 22.42 5.29 8.46
CA GLY A 906 21.00 5.11 8.14
C GLY A 906 20.61 5.58 6.73
N ASP A 907 21.58 5.96 5.90
CA ASP A 907 21.36 6.46 4.54
C ASP A 907 21.04 5.30 3.58
N LEU A 908 19.76 5.17 3.23
CA LEU A 908 19.27 4.09 2.38
C LEU A 908 19.89 4.12 0.97
N ASN A 909 20.29 5.27 0.45
CA ASN A 909 20.93 5.34 -0.87
C ASN A 909 22.33 4.73 -0.81
N LYS A 910 23.12 5.05 0.22
CA LYS A 910 24.43 4.43 0.43
C LYS A 910 24.32 2.93 0.66
N ILE A 911 23.33 2.51 1.45
CA ILE A 911 23.04 1.10 1.70
C ILE A 911 22.72 0.38 0.39
N LYS A 912 21.90 0.97 -0.50
CA LYS A 912 21.59 0.39 -1.81
C LYS A 912 22.82 0.25 -2.70
N VAL A 913 23.65 1.28 -2.78
CA VAL A 913 24.94 1.21 -3.51
C VAL A 913 25.81 0.08 -2.97
N VAL A 914 25.92 -0.07 -1.64
CA VAL A 914 26.66 -1.18 -1.04
C VAL A 914 26.01 -2.52 -1.38
N GLY A 915 24.68 -2.62 -1.42
CA GLY A 915 23.97 -3.86 -1.75
C GLY A 915 24.23 -4.31 -3.18
N GLU A 916 24.24 -3.38 -4.14
CA GLU A 916 24.64 -3.65 -5.54
C GLU A 916 26.09 -4.14 -5.61
N TYR A 917 26.98 -3.51 -4.85
CA TYR A 917 28.37 -3.94 -4.73
C TYR A 917 28.50 -5.37 -4.20
N LEU A 918 27.68 -5.78 -3.22
CA LEU A 918 27.68 -7.16 -2.73
C LEU A 918 27.27 -8.16 -3.83
N ILE A 919 26.23 -7.82 -4.60
CA ILE A 919 25.74 -8.64 -5.71
C ILE A 919 26.83 -8.85 -6.78
N GLU A 920 27.52 -7.78 -7.16
CA GLU A 920 28.59 -7.84 -8.17
C GLU A 920 29.77 -8.71 -7.71
N ILE A 921 30.11 -8.69 -6.41
CA ILE A 921 31.12 -9.60 -5.87
C ILE A 921 30.70 -11.06 -6.00
N TRP A 922 29.48 -11.41 -5.58
CA TRP A 922 29.04 -12.81 -5.63
C TRP A 922 29.02 -13.36 -7.05
N LYS A 923 28.62 -12.54 -8.04
CA LYS A 923 28.72 -12.91 -9.45
C LYS A 923 30.17 -13.09 -9.89
N ALA A 924 31.07 -12.18 -9.52
CA ALA A 924 32.45 -12.19 -9.98
C ALA A 924 33.29 -13.32 -9.36
N VAL A 925 33.06 -13.67 -8.09
CA VAL A 925 33.85 -14.71 -7.39
C VAL A 925 33.52 -16.14 -7.86
N GLY A 926 32.44 -16.34 -8.61
CA GLY A 926 32.05 -17.64 -9.16
C GLY A 926 30.87 -18.32 -8.47
N MET A 927 29.93 -17.54 -7.91
CA MET A 927 28.64 -18.09 -7.49
C MET A 927 27.81 -18.51 -8.69
N ASP A 928 27.35 -19.76 -8.71
CA ASP A 928 26.39 -20.21 -9.71
C ASP A 928 25.03 -19.58 -9.43
N THR A 929 24.65 -18.61 -10.25
CA THR A 929 23.42 -17.83 -10.06
C THR A 929 22.19 -18.50 -10.67
N THR A 930 22.33 -19.66 -11.32
CA THR A 930 21.21 -20.36 -12.01
C THR A 930 20.03 -20.65 -11.08
N ASN A 931 20.33 -20.99 -9.82
CA ASN A 931 19.34 -21.30 -8.78
C ASN A 931 19.39 -20.31 -7.60
N VAL A 932 19.88 -19.08 -7.84
CA VAL A 932 20.02 -18.03 -6.82
C VAL A 932 19.16 -16.82 -7.18
N GLU A 933 18.36 -16.36 -6.23
CA GLU A 933 17.56 -15.15 -6.34
C GLU A 933 18.11 -14.08 -5.40
N PHE A 934 18.46 -12.91 -5.92
CA PHE A 934 18.80 -11.73 -5.11
C PHE A 934 17.54 -10.91 -4.85
N LEU A 935 17.16 -10.78 -3.59
CA LEU A 935 15.91 -10.13 -3.18
C LEU A 935 16.21 -8.97 -2.25
N TRP A 936 15.62 -7.81 -2.52
CA TRP A 936 15.82 -6.59 -1.73
C TRP A 936 14.73 -6.46 -0.67
N SER A 937 15.12 -6.30 0.59
CA SER A 937 14.15 -6.27 1.69
C SER A 937 13.14 -5.14 1.55
N SER A 938 13.59 -3.94 1.19
CA SER A 938 12.71 -2.80 0.97
C SER A 938 11.74 -3.02 -0.19
N HIS A 939 12.16 -3.67 -1.27
CA HIS A 939 11.30 -3.92 -2.42
C HIS A 939 10.22 -4.96 -2.10
N GLU A 940 10.66 -6.11 -1.60
CA GLU A 940 9.79 -7.26 -1.34
C GLU A 940 8.79 -6.98 -0.21
N ILE A 941 9.24 -6.33 0.87
CA ILE A 941 8.32 -5.99 1.97
C ILE A 941 7.29 -4.96 1.51
N ASN A 942 7.67 -3.96 0.70
CA ASN A 942 6.69 -2.99 0.20
C ASN A 942 5.67 -3.62 -0.75
N SER A 943 6.09 -4.54 -1.63
CA SER A 943 5.18 -5.18 -2.59
C SER A 943 4.14 -6.08 -1.91
N ARG A 944 4.45 -6.62 -0.72
CA ARG A 944 3.57 -7.52 0.06
C ARG A 944 3.43 -7.09 1.52
N ALA A 945 3.32 -5.78 1.75
CA ALA A 945 3.27 -5.21 3.10
C ALA A 945 2.10 -5.72 3.95
N HIS A 946 0.96 -5.99 3.30
CA HIS A 946 -0.23 -6.57 3.93
C HIS A 946 -0.01 -8.00 4.45
N GLU A 947 0.99 -8.73 3.94
CA GLU A 947 1.39 -10.05 4.43
C GLU A 947 2.48 -9.93 5.51
N TYR A 948 3.47 -9.06 5.26
CA TYR A 948 4.68 -8.98 6.07
C TYR A 948 4.43 -8.38 7.46
N TRP A 949 3.82 -7.20 7.55
CA TRP A 949 3.71 -6.48 8.82
C TRP A 949 2.78 -7.14 9.84
N PRO A 950 1.64 -7.73 9.45
CA PRO A 950 0.86 -8.56 10.37
C PRO A 950 1.67 -9.71 10.99
N ARG A 951 2.60 -10.30 10.23
CA ARG A 951 3.52 -11.34 10.75
C ARG A 951 4.49 -10.76 11.79
N VAL A 952 5.12 -9.63 11.48
CA VAL A 952 6.04 -8.94 12.42
C VAL A 952 5.32 -8.60 13.72
N MET A 953 4.11 -8.04 13.62
CA MET A 953 3.28 -7.66 14.76
C MET A 953 2.86 -8.88 15.59
N ASP A 954 2.47 -9.99 14.96
CA ASP A 954 2.10 -11.21 15.69
C ASP A 954 3.31 -11.83 16.41
N ILE A 955 4.48 -11.88 15.77
CA ILE A 955 5.73 -12.31 16.41
C ILE A 955 6.05 -11.41 17.61
N ALA A 956 5.96 -10.09 17.42
CA ALA A 956 6.23 -9.11 18.48
C ALA A 956 5.23 -9.20 19.64
N ALA A 957 3.97 -9.57 19.39
CA ALA A 957 2.93 -9.69 20.40
C ALA A 957 3.06 -10.97 21.25
N LYS A 958 3.61 -12.05 20.69
CA LYS A 958 3.82 -13.31 21.43
C LYS A 958 5.13 -13.36 22.21
N ASN A 959 6.04 -12.43 21.94
CA ASN A 959 7.37 -12.43 22.54
C ASN A 959 7.57 -11.28 23.53
N LYS A 960 7.99 -11.65 24.74
CA LYS A 960 8.45 -10.71 25.77
C LYS A 960 9.66 -9.95 25.26
N LEU A 961 9.82 -8.69 25.68
CA LEU A 961 10.96 -7.87 25.35
C LEU A 961 12.29 -8.55 25.73
N SER A 962 12.34 -9.20 26.89
CA SER A 962 13.49 -9.98 27.38
C SER A 962 13.92 -11.09 26.42
N ARG A 963 12.97 -11.76 25.75
CA ARG A 963 13.25 -12.80 24.75
C ARG A 963 13.82 -12.21 23.46
N ILE A 964 13.33 -11.06 23.03
CA ILE A 964 13.81 -10.35 21.83
C ILE A 964 15.19 -9.73 22.06
N LEU A 965 15.46 -9.19 23.26
CA LEU A 965 16.77 -8.68 23.64
C LEU A 965 17.87 -9.73 23.50
N ARG A 966 17.59 -11.00 23.84
CA ARG A 966 18.56 -12.09 23.65
C ARG A 966 18.98 -12.30 22.19
N CYS A 967 18.15 -11.88 21.23
CA CYS A 967 18.43 -11.98 19.80
C CYS A 967 19.25 -10.82 19.24
N VAL A 968 19.55 -9.75 19.99
CA VAL A 968 20.18 -8.55 19.42
C VAL A 968 21.60 -8.77 18.90
N GLN A 969 22.23 -9.86 19.28
CA GLN A 969 23.52 -10.30 18.74
C GLN A 969 23.51 -10.57 17.23
N ILE A 970 22.34 -10.90 16.65
CA ILE A 970 22.20 -11.13 15.21
C ILE A 970 22.56 -9.90 14.37
N MET A 971 22.48 -8.71 14.96
CA MET A 971 22.82 -7.43 14.34
C MET A 971 24.08 -6.80 14.95
N GLY A 972 24.90 -7.62 15.64
CA GLY A 972 26.18 -7.21 16.22
C GLY A 972 26.04 -6.28 17.44
N ARG A 973 24.94 -6.41 18.20
CA ARG A 973 24.69 -5.65 19.43
C ARG A 973 24.70 -6.56 20.66
N SER A 974 24.88 -5.96 21.83
CA SER A 974 24.77 -6.64 23.14
C SER A 974 23.47 -6.27 23.86
N GLU A 975 23.05 -7.09 24.82
CA GLU A 975 21.91 -6.77 25.69
C GLU A 975 22.19 -5.58 26.62
N GLN A 976 23.47 -5.25 26.83
CA GLN A 976 23.92 -4.12 27.63
C GLN A 976 24.01 -2.82 26.83
N ASP A 977 23.92 -2.89 25.49
CA ASP A 977 23.96 -1.70 24.65
C ASP A 977 22.70 -0.84 24.86
N GLU A 978 22.85 0.47 24.69
CA GLU A 978 21.69 1.36 24.67
C GLU A 978 20.97 1.27 23.32
N LEU A 979 20.03 0.32 23.24
CA LEU A 979 19.31 0.00 22.01
C LEU A 979 18.22 1.02 21.66
N THR A 980 18.01 1.22 20.36
CA THR A 980 16.86 1.93 19.81
C THR A 980 15.62 1.03 19.75
N ALA A 981 14.43 1.59 19.58
CA ALA A 981 13.24 0.78 19.36
C ALA A 981 13.31 0.00 18.03
N ALA A 982 13.96 0.55 17.00
CA ALA A 982 14.23 -0.14 15.73
C ALA A 982 15.02 -1.44 15.93
N GLN A 983 15.97 -1.42 16.86
CA GLN A 983 16.79 -2.57 17.23
C GLN A 983 15.99 -3.65 17.98
N ILE A 984 14.84 -3.33 18.57
CA ILE A 984 13.89 -4.31 19.10
C ILE A 984 13.00 -4.89 17.99
N LEU A 985 12.66 -4.09 16.97
CA LEU A 985 11.90 -4.55 15.81
C LEU A 985 12.71 -5.49 14.92
N TYR A 986 14.02 -5.26 14.81
CA TYR A 986 14.90 -6.00 13.91
C TYR A 986 14.77 -7.53 14.07
N PRO A 987 14.89 -8.14 15.28
CA PRO A 987 14.70 -9.59 15.41
C PRO A 987 13.30 -10.08 15.06
N CYS A 988 12.26 -9.28 15.29
CA CYS A 988 10.89 -9.62 14.91
C CYS A 988 10.75 -9.65 13.38
N MET A 989 11.36 -8.69 12.68
CA MET A 989 11.41 -8.61 11.22
C MET A 989 12.19 -9.77 10.61
N GLN A 990 13.39 -10.08 11.12
CA GLN A 990 14.19 -11.19 10.59
C GLN A 990 13.51 -12.54 10.85
N CYS A 991 12.80 -12.69 11.97
CA CYS A 991 11.96 -13.86 12.21
C CYS A 991 10.80 -13.94 11.19
N ALA A 992 10.18 -12.81 10.85
CA ALA A 992 9.14 -12.75 9.82
C ALA A 992 9.66 -13.10 8.42
N ASP A 993 10.88 -12.68 8.06
CA ASP A 993 11.53 -12.96 6.77
C ASP A 993 11.54 -14.46 6.45
N ILE A 994 11.83 -15.30 7.44
CA ILE A 994 11.88 -16.77 7.30
C ILE A 994 10.56 -17.30 6.72
N PHE A 995 9.43 -16.81 7.23
CA PHE A 995 8.11 -17.23 6.77
C PHE A 995 7.71 -16.55 5.47
N PHE A 996 8.05 -15.27 5.33
CA PHE A 996 7.72 -14.44 4.18
C PHE A 996 8.43 -14.88 2.89
N LEU A 997 9.70 -15.29 3.01
CA LEU A 997 10.50 -15.87 1.94
C LEU A 997 10.19 -17.35 1.69
N LYS A 998 9.41 -17.97 2.60
CA LYS A 998 9.08 -19.39 2.62
C LYS A 998 10.32 -20.27 2.68
N ALA A 999 11.29 -19.89 3.53
CA ALA A 999 12.51 -20.65 3.71
C ALA A 999 12.20 -22.01 4.34
N ASP A 1000 12.66 -23.09 3.70
CA ASP A 1000 12.71 -24.41 4.32
C ASP A 1000 13.97 -24.56 5.16
N ILE A 1001 15.09 -23.96 4.71
CA ILE A 1001 16.39 -23.98 5.37
C ILE A 1001 16.89 -22.54 5.61
N CYS A 1002 17.10 -22.18 6.88
CA CYS A 1002 17.78 -20.97 7.29
C CYS A 1002 19.30 -21.23 7.28
N GLN A 1003 20.00 -20.81 6.23
CA GLN A 1003 21.43 -21.05 6.03
C GLN A 1003 22.27 -19.81 6.37
N LEU A 1004 22.30 -19.44 7.65
CA LEU A 1004 22.98 -18.25 8.14
C LEU A 1004 24.18 -18.61 9.03
N GLY A 1005 24.95 -17.62 9.50
CA GLY A 1005 26.08 -17.88 10.41
C GLY A 1005 25.60 -18.33 11.80
N MET A 1006 26.49 -18.94 12.59
CA MET A 1006 26.19 -19.32 13.98
C MET A 1006 25.72 -18.14 14.85
N ASP A 1007 26.13 -16.92 14.54
CA ASP A 1007 25.69 -15.69 15.20
C ASP A 1007 24.20 -15.36 14.96
N GLN A 1008 23.60 -15.88 13.88
CA GLN A 1008 22.18 -15.70 13.54
C GLN A 1008 21.27 -16.76 14.19
N ARG A 1009 21.83 -17.78 14.85
CA ARG A 1009 21.10 -18.93 15.40
C ARG A 1009 19.91 -18.54 16.27
N LYS A 1010 20.05 -17.51 17.12
CA LYS A 1010 19.03 -17.16 18.12
C LYS A 1010 17.69 -16.72 17.50
N VAL A 1011 17.71 -16.01 16.37
CA VAL A 1011 16.48 -15.62 15.66
C VAL A 1011 15.89 -16.78 14.85
N ASN A 1012 16.74 -17.67 14.33
CA ASN A 1012 16.27 -18.90 13.69
C ASN A 1012 15.56 -19.82 14.69
N VAL A 1013 16.06 -19.90 15.93
CA VAL A 1013 15.39 -20.61 17.04
C VAL A 1013 14.09 -19.89 17.43
N LEU A 1014 14.08 -18.55 17.47
CA LEU A 1014 12.86 -17.77 17.70
C LEU A 1014 11.77 -18.12 16.66
N ALA A 1015 12.13 -18.34 15.40
CA ALA A 1015 11.18 -18.77 14.37
C ALA A 1015 10.63 -20.18 14.62
N ARG A 1016 11.44 -21.10 15.15
CA ARG A 1016 10.96 -22.44 15.54
C ARG A 1016 10.04 -22.38 16.76
N GLU A 1017 10.35 -21.56 17.76
CA GLU A 1017 9.48 -21.29 18.92
C GLU A 1017 8.15 -20.67 18.48
N TYR A 1018 8.20 -19.69 17.57
CA TYR A 1018 7.00 -19.08 17.01
C TYR A 1018 6.13 -20.09 16.26
N CYS A 1019 6.73 -21.06 15.53
CA CYS A 1019 5.97 -22.17 14.95
C CYS A 1019 5.19 -22.98 16.00
N ASP A 1020 5.75 -23.18 17.19
CA ASP A 1020 5.06 -23.86 18.30
C ASP A 1020 3.88 -23.05 18.80
N ASP A 1021 4.06 -21.73 18.99
CA ASP A 1021 3.00 -20.81 19.43
C ASP A 1021 1.80 -20.79 18.47
N ILE A 1022 2.06 -20.80 17.15
CA ILE A 1022 1.00 -20.82 16.12
C ILE A 1022 0.61 -22.23 15.68
N LYS A 1023 1.12 -23.27 16.34
CA LYS A 1023 0.86 -24.69 16.04
C LYS A 1023 1.15 -25.08 14.58
N ARG A 1024 2.18 -24.48 13.97
CA ARG A 1024 2.67 -24.80 12.64
C ARG A 1024 3.61 -26.00 12.70
N LYS A 1025 3.23 -27.10 12.03
CA LYS A 1025 4.02 -28.34 11.99
C LYS A 1025 5.32 -28.22 11.20
N ASN A 1026 5.29 -27.52 10.07
CA ASN A 1026 6.45 -27.37 9.20
C ASN A 1026 7.34 -26.23 9.71
N LYS A 1027 8.35 -26.60 10.49
CA LYS A 1027 9.37 -25.70 11.03
C LYS A 1027 10.53 -25.53 10.03
N PRO A 1028 11.17 -24.36 9.98
CA PRO A 1028 12.38 -24.18 9.20
C PRO A 1028 13.53 -25.01 9.81
N ILE A 1029 14.34 -25.63 8.95
CA ILE A 1029 15.62 -26.23 9.33
C ILE A 1029 16.61 -25.10 9.58
N ILE A 1030 17.34 -25.14 10.67
CA ILE A 1030 18.44 -24.20 10.94
C ILE A 1030 19.72 -24.91 10.53
N LEU A 1031 20.43 -24.37 9.54
CA LEU A 1031 21.69 -24.93 9.04
C LEU A 1031 22.79 -23.87 9.16
N SER A 1032 23.30 -23.69 10.38
CA SER A 1032 24.19 -22.60 10.73
C SER A 1032 25.62 -22.91 10.32
N HIS A 1033 26.29 -22.04 9.55
CA HIS A 1033 27.68 -22.24 9.12
C HIS A 1033 28.70 -21.66 10.10
N HIS A 1034 29.91 -22.19 10.00
CA HIS A 1034 31.05 -21.81 10.84
C HIS A 1034 31.44 -20.33 10.67
N MET A 1035 31.83 -19.70 11.79
CA MET A 1035 32.29 -18.31 11.81
C MET A 1035 33.78 -18.23 11.54
N LEU A 1036 34.17 -17.76 10.36
CA LEU A 1036 35.59 -17.65 10.03
C LEU A 1036 36.29 -16.57 10.91
N PRO A 1037 37.41 -16.90 11.56
CA PRO A 1037 38.05 -16.02 12.54
C PRO A 1037 38.75 -14.84 11.87
N GLY A 1038 39.02 -13.82 12.68
CA GLY A 1038 39.91 -12.72 12.28
C GLY A 1038 41.36 -13.18 12.23
N LEU A 1039 42.21 -12.44 11.50
CA LEU A 1039 43.61 -12.81 11.31
C LEU A 1039 44.48 -12.67 12.56
N GLN A 1040 44.04 -11.94 13.59
CA GLN A 1040 44.82 -11.72 14.82
C GLN A 1040 44.44 -12.70 15.93
N GLN A 1041 45.34 -12.90 16.89
CA GLN A 1041 45.11 -13.81 18.01
C GLN A 1041 43.84 -13.44 18.81
N GLY A 1042 43.01 -14.43 19.10
CA GLY A 1042 41.79 -14.25 19.92
C GLY A 1042 40.62 -13.60 19.17
N GLN A 1043 40.74 -13.34 17.87
CA GLN A 1043 39.64 -12.82 17.06
C GLN A 1043 38.75 -13.95 16.56
N GLU A 1044 37.71 -14.29 17.31
CA GLU A 1044 36.74 -15.35 16.93
C GLU A 1044 35.93 -15.03 15.67
N LYS A 1045 35.91 -13.76 15.21
CA LYS A 1045 35.19 -13.31 14.02
C LYS A 1045 35.91 -12.14 13.35
N MET A 1046 35.96 -12.13 12.03
CA MET A 1046 36.44 -10.99 11.24
C MET A 1046 35.64 -9.71 11.53
N SER A 1047 36.34 -8.57 11.59
CA SER A 1047 35.73 -7.26 11.88
C SER A 1047 35.96 -6.27 10.74
N LYS A 1048 34.86 -5.70 10.22
CA LYS A 1048 34.94 -4.64 9.21
C LYS A 1048 35.58 -3.34 9.73
N SER A 1049 35.64 -3.16 11.05
CA SER A 1049 36.22 -1.95 11.66
C SER A 1049 37.72 -2.03 11.90
N ASP A 1050 38.32 -3.21 11.77
CA ASP A 1050 39.77 -3.41 11.85
C ASP A 1050 40.26 -3.95 10.50
N PRO A 1051 40.84 -3.10 9.63
CA PRO A 1051 41.30 -3.48 8.30
C PRO A 1051 42.35 -4.60 8.26
N LEU A 1052 43.10 -4.81 9.36
CA LEU A 1052 44.09 -5.88 9.48
C LEU A 1052 43.50 -7.18 10.03
N SER A 1053 42.28 -7.14 10.58
CA SER A 1053 41.57 -8.33 11.06
C SER A 1053 40.92 -9.15 9.95
N ALA A 1054 40.71 -8.57 8.77
CA ALA A 1054 39.91 -9.16 7.71
C ALA A 1054 40.56 -8.99 6.33
N ILE A 1055 40.41 -10.01 5.50
CA ILE A 1055 40.67 -9.93 4.06
C ILE A 1055 39.36 -9.52 3.37
N PHE A 1056 39.42 -8.48 2.56
CA PHE A 1056 38.30 -8.00 1.76
C PHE A 1056 38.37 -8.55 0.33
N MET A 1057 37.22 -8.65 -0.31
CA MET A 1057 37.06 -9.31 -1.61
C MET A 1057 37.81 -8.60 -2.75
N GLU A 1058 38.06 -7.31 -2.58
CA GLU A 1058 38.76 -6.44 -3.53
C GLU A 1058 40.18 -6.05 -3.08
N ASP A 1059 40.70 -6.63 -2.00
CA ASP A 1059 42.08 -6.37 -1.56
C ASP A 1059 43.06 -6.76 -2.69
N GLU A 1060 44.07 -5.93 -2.93
CA GLU A 1060 45.11 -6.21 -3.93
C GLU A 1060 45.99 -7.39 -3.48
N GLU A 1061 46.78 -7.94 -4.39
CA GLU A 1061 47.65 -9.08 -4.09
C GLU A 1061 48.61 -8.78 -2.93
N GLU A 1062 49.21 -7.59 -2.92
CA GLU A 1062 50.10 -7.13 -1.88
C GLU A 1062 49.39 -7.00 -0.52
N ASP A 1063 48.13 -6.57 -0.50
CA ASP A 1063 47.33 -6.43 0.73
C ASP A 1063 47.06 -7.79 1.36
N VAL A 1064 46.65 -8.78 0.55
CA VAL A 1064 46.43 -10.17 1.01
C VAL A 1064 47.73 -10.76 1.56
N ASN A 1065 48.84 -10.59 0.82
CA ASN A 1065 50.16 -11.09 1.23
C ASN A 1065 50.61 -10.47 2.56
N LEU A 1066 50.44 -9.16 2.73
CA LEU A 1066 50.77 -8.44 3.95
C LEU A 1066 49.94 -8.94 5.14
N LYS A 1067 48.62 -9.10 4.94
CA LYS A 1067 47.68 -9.53 5.97
C LYS A 1067 47.96 -10.96 6.44
N ILE A 1068 48.17 -11.90 5.52
CA ILE A 1068 48.51 -13.29 5.85
C ILE A 1068 49.90 -13.39 6.50
N LYS A 1069 50.88 -12.61 6.01
CA LYS A 1069 52.21 -12.56 6.64
C LYS A 1069 52.11 -12.16 8.11
N SER A 1070 51.26 -11.18 8.43
CA SER A 1070 51.01 -10.68 9.79
C SER A 1070 49.99 -11.49 10.60
N ALA A 1071 49.35 -12.50 10.01
CA ALA A 1071 48.32 -13.29 10.69
C ALA A 1071 48.90 -14.15 11.83
N TYR A 1072 48.09 -14.41 12.85
CA TYR A 1072 48.42 -15.33 13.92
C TYR A 1072 48.54 -16.76 13.36
N CYS A 1073 49.72 -17.36 13.47
CA CYS A 1073 50.00 -18.70 12.96
C CYS A 1073 51.15 -19.31 13.78
N PRO A 1074 50.92 -19.60 15.08
CA PRO A 1074 51.93 -20.19 15.95
C PRO A 1074 52.38 -21.57 15.44
N PRO A 1075 53.69 -21.91 15.48
CA PRO A 1075 54.17 -23.25 15.14
C PRO A 1075 53.51 -24.33 16.00
N GLN A 1076 53.14 -25.47 15.40
CA GLN A 1076 52.58 -26.66 16.07
C GLN A 1076 51.28 -26.45 16.87
N ILE A 1077 50.67 -25.25 16.82
CA ILE A 1077 49.40 -24.96 17.47
C ILE A 1077 48.32 -24.82 16.40
N VAL A 1078 47.36 -25.76 16.44
CA VAL A 1078 46.24 -25.82 15.47
C VAL A 1078 45.02 -25.05 15.96
N LYS A 1079 44.65 -25.23 17.23
CA LYS A 1079 43.44 -24.63 17.79
C LYS A 1079 43.54 -23.10 17.80
N GLY A 1080 42.56 -22.44 17.16
CA GLY A 1080 42.49 -20.98 17.05
C GLY A 1080 43.54 -20.37 16.11
N ASN A 1081 44.06 -21.17 15.17
CA ASN A 1081 44.99 -20.71 14.15
C ASN A 1081 44.22 -20.30 12.87
N PRO A 1082 44.04 -19.00 12.61
CA PRO A 1082 43.24 -18.54 11.47
C PRO A 1082 43.79 -19.00 10.11
N CYS A 1083 45.11 -19.15 9.96
CA CYS A 1083 45.67 -19.64 8.70
C CYS A 1083 45.20 -21.07 8.38
N LEU A 1084 45.17 -21.96 9.38
CA LEU A 1084 44.70 -23.33 9.19
C LEU A 1084 43.18 -23.38 8.97
N GLU A 1085 42.42 -22.54 9.67
CA GLU A 1085 40.96 -22.46 9.44
C GLU A 1085 40.63 -21.93 8.03
N TYR A 1086 41.42 -21.00 7.50
CA TYR A 1086 41.21 -20.51 6.13
C TYR A 1086 41.54 -21.62 5.12
N ILE A 1087 42.55 -22.45 5.39
CA ILE A 1087 42.84 -23.63 4.58
C ILE A 1087 41.68 -24.65 4.65
N GLN A 1088 41.18 -24.93 5.85
CA GLN A 1088 40.09 -25.90 6.08
C GLN A 1088 38.76 -25.48 5.44
N PHE A 1089 38.35 -24.23 5.63
CA PHE A 1089 37.00 -23.76 5.26
C PHE A 1089 36.93 -23.02 3.93
N ILE A 1090 38.07 -22.62 3.36
CA ILE A 1090 38.14 -21.98 2.05
C ILE A 1090 38.92 -22.83 1.06
N ILE A 1091 40.20 -23.10 1.34
CA ILE A 1091 41.10 -23.63 0.31
C ILE A 1091 40.76 -25.07 -0.07
N PHE A 1092 40.56 -25.96 0.91
CA PHE A 1092 40.12 -27.34 0.66
C PHE A 1092 38.77 -27.40 -0.04
N PRO A 1093 37.70 -26.70 0.42
CA PRO A 1093 36.43 -26.70 -0.28
C PRO A 1093 36.47 -26.11 -1.69
N TRP A 1094 37.44 -25.24 -2.00
CA TRP A 1094 37.57 -24.59 -3.31
C TRP A 1094 38.40 -25.39 -4.32
N PHE A 1095 39.54 -25.93 -3.90
CA PHE A 1095 40.47 -26.63 -4.80
C PHE A 1095 40.52 -28.16 -4.60
N ASN A 1096 39.88 -28.69 -3.55
CA ASN A 1096 39.97 -30.09 -3.08
C ASN A 1096 41.38 -30.54 -2.62
N GLU A 1097 42.37 -29.65 -2.64
CA GLU A 1097 43.74 -29.91 -2.22
C GLU A 1097 44.43 -28.61 -1.78
N PHE A 1098 45.54 -28.73 -1.04
CA PHE A 1098 46.41 -27.61 -0.71
C PHE A 1098 47.83 -27.85 -1.22
N LYS A 1099 48.33 -26.95 -2.07
CA LYS A 1099 49.67 -27.04 -2.67
C LYS A 1099 50.66 -26.14 -1.94
N MET A 1100 51.76 -26.72 -1.48
CA MET A 1100 52.89 -26.01 -0.88
C MET A 1100 53.91 -25.63 -1.94
N GLU A 1101 54.34 -24.37 -1.92
CA GLU A 1101 55.49 -23.92 -2.71
C GLU A 1101 56.75 -23.91 -1.84
N HIS A 1102 57.65 -24.86 -2.08
CA HIS A 1102 59.01 -24.81 -1.56
C HIS A 1102 59.97 -24.21 -2.60
N LYS A 1103 61.06 -23.61 -2.13
CA LYS A 1103 62.21 -23.35 -3.00
C LYS A 1103 62.76 -24.70 -3.47
N GLU A 1104 63.24 -24.80 -4.71
CA GLU A 1104 63.77 -26.05 -5.30
C GLU A 1104 64.84 -26.76 -4.44
N GLN A 1105 65.47 -26.05 -3.49
CA GLN A 1105 66.50 -26.56 -2.58
C GLN A 1105 65.95 -27.29 -1.34
N ASP A 1106 64.64 -27.21 -1.04
CA ASP A 1106 64.02 -27.68 0.23
C ASP A 1106 63.03 -28.86 0.08
N GLY A 1107 63.03 -29.59 -1.04
CA GLY A 1107 62.36 -30.92 -1.12
C GLY A 1107 61.16 -31.07 -2.07
N GLY A 1108 60.89 -30.10 -2.95
CA GLY A 1108 59.88 -30.23 -4.04
C GLY A 1108 58.44 -29.83 -3.66
N GLU A 1109 57.54 -29.84 -4.65
CA GLU A 1109 56.11 -29.47 -4.49
C GLU A 1109 55.38 -30.51 -3.64
N LYS A 1110 54.91 -30.13 -2.44
CA LYS A 1110 54.12 -31.00 -1.55
C LYS A 1110 52.64 -30.68 -1.70
N ILE A 1111 51.81 -31.69 -1.93
CA ILE A 1111 50.37 -31.54 -2.14
C ILE A 1111 49.64 -32.31 -1.06
N TYR A 1112 48.91 -31.58 -0.22
CA TYR A 1112 48.02 -32.14 0.80
C TYR A 1112 46.66 -32.45 0.19
N LYS A 1113 46.21 -33.70 0.30
CA LYS A 1113 44.92 -34.15 -0.26
C LYS A 1113 43.78 -34.06 0.75
N SER A 1114 44.09 -33.96 2.05
CA SER A 1114 43.10 -33.72 3.09
C SER A 1114 43.64 -32.76 4.15
N PHE A 1115 42.72 -32.15 4.91
CA PHE A 1115 43.07 -31.21 5.97
C PHE A 1115 43.77 -31.93 7.14
N GLU A 1116 43.40 -33.18 7.40
CA GLU A 1116 43.98 -34.02 8.45
C GLU A 1116 45.47 -34.31 8.20
N GLU A 1117 45.85 -34.56 6.94
CA GLU A 1117 47.24 -34.75 6.53
C GLU A 1117 48.07 -33.49 6.82
N LEU A 1118 47.53 -32.31 6.47
CA LEU A 1118 48.16 -31.03 6.71
C LEU A 1118 48.31 -30.72 8.20
N VAL A 1119 47.26 -30.99 8.98
CA VAL A 1119 47.26 -30.80 10.43
C VAL A 1119 48.31 -31.69 11.10
N SER A 1120 48.38 -32.98 10.73
CA SER A 1120 49.37 -33.92 11.27
C SER A 1120 50.81 -33.43 11.06
N ASP A 1121 51.11 -32.90 9.87
CA ASP A 1121 52.43 -32.34 9.58
C ASP A 1121 52.70 -31.03 10.32
N TYR A 1122 51.67 -30.19 10.49
CA TYR A 1122 51.81 -28.94 11.23
C TYR A 1122 52.04 -29.18 12.73
N GLU A 1123 51.28 -30.10 13.34
CA GLU A 1123 51.40 -30.49 14.76
C GLU A 1123 52.74 -31.18 15.06
N SER A 1124 53.22 -32.04 14.16
CA SER A 1124 54.52 -32.72 14.29
C SER A 1124 55.72 -31.80 14.03
N GLY A 1125 55.48 -30.58 13.54
CA GLY A 1125 56.53 -29.61 13.18
C GLY A 1125 57.18 -29.86 11.82
N GLY A 1126 56.65 -30.80 11.03
CA GLY A 1126 57.05 -31.04 9.64
C GLY A 1126 56.62 -29.95 8.66
N LEU A 1127 55.66 -29.10 9.05
CA LEU A 1127 55.23 -27.91 8.30
C LEU A 1127 55.33 -26.66 9.18
N LEU A 1128 56.12 -25.68 8.76
CA LEU A 1128 56.34 -24.45 9.51
C LEU A 1128 55.44 -23.30 9.02
N PRO A 1129 55.09 -22.33 9.89
CA PRO A 1129 54.29 -21.16 9.50
C PRO A 1129 54.90 -20.34 8.35
N VAL A 1130 56.23 -20.30 8.26
CA VAL A 1130 56.97 -19.54 7.24
C VAL A 1130 56.76 -20.10 5.83
N ASP A 1131 56.47 -21.40 5.72
CA ASP A 1131 56.21 -22.08 4.45
C ASP A 1131 54.70 -22.13 4.14
N LEU A 1132 53.87 -22.28 5.18
CA LEU A 1132 52.41 -22.32 5.06
C LEU A 1132 51.83 -21.00 4.53
N LYS A 1133 52.27 -19.86 5.10
CA LYS A 1133 51.69 -18.54 4.83
C LYS A 1133 51.83 -18.06 3.38
N PRO A 1134 53.00 -18.18 2.71
CA PRO A 1134 53.12 -17.82 1.29
C PRO A 1134 52.18 -18.65 0.41
N SER A 1135 52.13 -19.97 0.64
CA SER A 1135 51.26 -20.89 -0.11
C SER A 1135 49.78 -20.55 0.08
N LEU A 1136 49.36 -20.25 1.32
CA LEU A 1136 48.00 -19.76 1.63
C LEU A 1136 47.68 -18.45 0.90
N SER A 1137 48.61 -17.49 0.94
CA SER A 1137 48.42 -16.18 0.28
C SER A 1137 48.20 -16.37 -1.22
N LYS A 1138 49.02 -17.19 -1.87
CA LYS A 1138 48.89 -17.52 -3.30
C LYS A 1138 47.53 -18.14 -3.63
N ALA A 1139 47.10 -19.11 -2.83
CA ALA A 1139 45.80 -19.77 -3.03
C ALA A 1139 44.63 -18.79 -2.87
N LEU A 1140 44.65 -17.92 -1.85
CA LEU A 1140 43.64 -16.88 -1.66
C LEU A 1140 43.63 -15.86 -2.81
N ASN A 1141 44.80 -15.39 -3.25
CA ASN A 1141 44.93 -14.48 -4.38
C ASN A 1141 44.34 -15.06 -5.66
N LYS A 1142 44.54 -16.37 -5.91
CA LYS A 1142 43.94 -17.06 -7.05
C LYS A 1142 42.40 -17.06 -6.99
N ILE A 1143 41.81 -17.19 -5.81
CA ILE A 1143 40.34 -17.14 -5.60
C ILE A 1143 39.80 -15.72 -5.81
N LEU A 1144 40.54 -14.69 -5.38
CA LEU A 1144 40.10 -13.29 -5.47
C LEU A 1144 40.35 -12.65 -6.84
N GLN A 1145 41.22 -13.24 -7.67
CA GLN A 1145 41.59 -12.68 -8.97
C GLN A 1145 40.38 -12.35 -9.88
N PRO A 1146 39.36 -13.22 -10.03
CA PRO A 1146 38.18 -12.89 -10.83
C PRO A 1146 37.43 -11.64 -10.35
N VAL A 1147 37.40 -11.41 -9.03
CA VAL A 1147 36.77 -10.21 -8.45
C VAL A 1147 37.58 -8.97 -8.80
N ARG A 1148 38.91 -9.02 -8.66
CA ARG A 1148 39.79 -7.91 -9.05
C ARG A 1148 39.64 -7.58 -10.53
N ASP A 1149 39.65 -8.59 -11.39
CA ASP A 1149 39.50 -8.43 -12.83
C ASP A 1149 38.14 -7.79 -13.18
N HIS A 1150 37.05 -8.21 -12.52
CA HIS A 1150 35.72 -7.60 -12.70
C HIS A 1150 35.72 -6.10 -12.38
N PHE A 1151 36.19 -5.73 -11.19
CA PHE A 1151 36.22 -4.34 -10.74
C PHE A 1151 37.27 -3.47 -11.46
N LYS A 1152 38.25 -4.08 -12.13
CA LYS A 1152 39.24 -3.39 -12.96
C LYS A 1152 38.73 -3.15 -14.38
N ASN A 1153 38.05 -4.14 -14.96
CA ASN A 1153 37.73 -4.18 -16.39
C ASN A 1153 36.33 -3.65 -16.70
N ASP A 1154 35.35 -3.79 -15.79
CA ASP A 1154 34.01 -3.21 -15.95
C ASP A 1154 33.99 -1.77 -15.38
N PRO A 1155 33.80 -0.72 -16.22
CA PRO A 1155 33.78 0.66 -15.75
C PRO A 1155 32.68 0.98 -14.73
N LYS A 1156 31.52 0.30 -14.82
CA LYS A 1156 30.41 0.50 -13.89
C LYS A 1156 30.74 -0.14 -12.54
N ALA A 1157 31.25 -1.37 -12.54
CA ALA A 1157 31.69 -2.03 -11.33
C ALA A 1157 32.82 -1.23 -10.65
N LYS A 1158 33.80 -0.75 -11.43
CA LYS A 1158 34.88 0.12 -10.92
C LYS A 1158 34.34 1.37 -10.20
N ALA A 1159 33.44 2.10 -10.86
CA ALA A 1159 32.83 3.30 -10.26
C ALA A 1159 32.05 2.97 -8.99
N LEU A 1160 31.33 1.84 -8.99
CA LEU A 1160 30.61 1.33 -7.83
C LEU A 1160 31.55 1.06 -6.65
N LEU A 1161 32.69 0.40 -6.89
CA LEU A 1161 33.67 0.12 -5.85
C LEU A 1161 34.30 1.39 -5.27
N GLU A 1162 34.68 2.36 -6.12
CA GLU A 1162 35.22 3.65 -5.65
C GLU A 1162 34.21 4.39 -4.77
N GLN A 1163 32.93 4.33 -5.14
CA GLN A 1163 31.86 4.90 -4.34
C GLN A 1163 31.73 4.22 -2.98
N VAL A 1164 31.78 2.89 -2.92
CA VAL A 1164 31.74 2.13 -1.66
C VAL A 1164 32.97 2.41 -0.79
N LYS A 1165 34.18 2.49 -1.37
CA LYS A 1165 35.41 2.85 -0.64
C LYS A 1165 35.35 4.26 -0.05
N SER A 1166 34.62 5.18 -0.68
CA SER A 1166 34.43 6.54 -0.16
C SER A 1166 33.53 6.62 1.07
N TYR A 1167 32.74 5.58 1.35
CA TYR A 1167 31.78 5.59 2.45
C TYR A 1167 32.42 5.26 3.79
N ARG A 1168 32.09 6.08 4.80
CA ARG A 1168 32.43 5.79 6.19
C ARG A 1168 31.53 4.69 6.74
N VAL A 1169 32.13 3.58 7.18
CA VAL A 1169 31.43 2.52 7.92
C VAL A 1169 30.99 3.07 9.28
N THR A 1170 29.67 3.05 9.54
CA THR A 1170 29.09 3.40 10.84
C THR A 1170 28.59 2.15 11.55
N ARG A 1171 28.54 2.19 12.89
CA ARG A 1171 28.12 1.06 13.70
C ARG A 1171 26.69 1.12 14.18
#